data_AF-A0A9D5PBM7-F1
#
_entry.id   AF-A0A9D5PBM7-F1
#
_cell.length_a   1.000
_cell.length_b   1.000
_cell.length_c   1.000
_cell.angle_alpha   90.00
_cell.angle_beta   90.00
_cell.angle_gamma   90.00
#
_symmetry.space_group_name_H-M   'P 1'
#
loop_
_entity.id
_entity.type
_entity.pdbx_description
1 polymer ?
#
loop_
_entity_poly.entity_id
_entity_poly.type
_entity_poly.pdbx_seq_one_letter_code
_entity_poly.pdbx_strand_id
1 'polypeptide(L)'
;MQIRNVTCMIVLMASAVQALQARKVVLEDFESYEIGQELTMWNRWGLAHTSRCVVEADPANAGNKVLHVYLNDWNTYVALTLPDNLAGTLWHETKDYIALDLRRSASDVNDNKKFFIVQGDQTLWSDGDDSSYPHQGAKDAWQSRKYVLNKDVASSSSQLALGLHSDKSDYFIDNVTFCGEYDEYLYIANDTTIDFSGQNTSSAYKTFATPFNVPSGKSVNLLTARYAYFNSAVTGDGTINIYGGGERAYLGASDKSYPDWKSFAGDVHVYPYKKLSAGNGFYGLVLMHKGKVMTPETAQADADDGKLNTCLSNSTLVLHDGATLAIEGSDKNRGARIGRLQMEAGSTLMGYYKSKASANSYYLIGGTNDDAVLAGRIAPASDNKQMLLGLIKEGAGTYRITGNTNLITGGVRVVAGRVLFNNDAASAKSKKLSGSIGTPASASTASLVVLQQATAGGTGHIASSTNLYGILQPGDDGIGQLALADYVGGQKLTLIVRPSARIECQIASAESYDKVEVQGTVSYYNIMQDYSESTMMPRLRIQLANDAVINVGDEFTLFTADGKAAYNDVPWQFDVRFPKAYTWAVEQIEDDGGFRVVARVTSLDYGGQGEADDSDLMPGDEEADDITLDLAAEQKESTTLRSFADAMGKYVGTCVPVWKINVDNDNDARTSLIASQFNAVVCENEMKFDATEPNRGEFSFGSGDQLINLAKRHNLYVRGHALAWHSQVPGWLTSDGTKNSYNLSRTELLAILKNHIFNVVGHWKGKIDEWDVANEVLDDNQTSINSNPKAYDLRPSVWATGIGEDFLDSAFVWAHQADPDAKLILNDYGVEGKGRGKSEALYNLATRLRNSGIPIDGVGLQCHLDAGLNYIGSIEQNIARYQQAGMLCRITELDLGIDNNSEAALKQQAKDFYRLARIAMSYDNCGMLMIWGLTDDLTWRPGRRPLLYDAANQPKPAYWGVHAALREYDGKALLGIEDFGVSAADAPAAIFNLQGIRIGQPQRGQLYVQRGRRLLVR
;
A
#
# COMPACT_ATOMS: atom_id res chain seq x y z
N MET A 1 8.20 0.27 -68.42
CA MET A 1 9.30 -0.54 -68.99
C MET A 1 10.27 -0.85 -67.86
N GLN A 2 10.35 -2.14 -67.48
CA GLN A 2 11.36 -2.86 -66.68
C GLN A 2 11.90 -2.31 -65.34
N ILE A 3 11.36 -2.92 -64.27
CA ILE A 3 11.99 -3.56 -63.11
C ILE A 3 13.53 -3.42 -62.98
N ARG A 4 13.98 -2.88 -61.83
CA ARG A 4 15.11 -3.41 -61.05
C ARG A 4 14.91 -3.15 -59.55
N ASN A 5 14.64 -4.23 -58.83
CA ASN A 5 14.70 -4.35 -57.36
C ASN A 5 16.13 -4.13 -56.87
N VAL A 6 16.34 -3.26 -55.87
CA VAL A 6 17.38 -3.42 -54.84
C VAL A 6 16.85 -2.87 -53.50
N THR A 7 16.55 -3.82 -52.63
CA THR A 7 16.52 -3.84 -51.15
C THR A 7 16.96 -2.55 -50.44
N CYS A 8 16.00 -1.80 -49.87
CA CYS A 8 16.26 -0.66 -48.97
C CYS A 8 15.50 -0.78 -47.63
N MET A 9 15.11 -1.99 -47.26
CA MET A 9 14.54 -2.34 -45.95
C MET A 9 15.47 -3.36 -45.31
N ILE A 10 16.05 -3.04 -44.14
CA ILE A 10 16.68 -3.90 -43.10
C ILE A 10 17.89 -3.20 -42.42
N VAL A 11 18.56 -2.22 -43.04
CA VAL A 11 19.89 -1.78 -42.56
C VAL A 11 19.89 -0.84 -41.33
N LEU A 12 18.80 -0.16 -40.99
CA LEU A 12 18.78 0.75 -39.81
C LEU A 12 18.32 0.12 -38.49
N MET A 13 17.80 -1.12 -38.49
CA MET A 13 17.56 -1.86 -37.24
C MET A 13 18.79 -2.65 -36.78
N ALA A 14 19.70 -3.03 -37.70
CA ALA A 14 20.82 -3.89 -37.36
C ALA A 14 21.94 -3.18 -36.57
N SER A 15 22.18 -1.89 -36.80
CA SER A 15 23.28 -1.15 -36.17
C SER A 15 23.00 -0.72 -34.73
N ALA A 16 21.73 -0.52 -34.35
CA ALA A 16 21.37 -0.32 -32.94
C ALA A 16 21.38 -1.66 -32.18
N VAL A 17 20.86 -2.72 -32.80
CA VAL A 17 20.80 -4.08 -32.20
C VAL A 17 22.19 -4.68 -31.97
N GLN A 18 23.21 -4.31 -32.74
CA GLN A 18 24.58 -4.79 -32.54
C GLN A 18 25.27 -4.25 -31.27
N ALA A 19 24.78 -3.16 -30.66
CA ALA A 19 25.25 -2.68 -29.36
C ALA A 19 24.44 -3.24 -28.17
N LEU A 20 23.39 -4.04 -28.45
CA LEU A 20 22.40 -4.55 -27.50
C LEU A 20 22.69 -5.98 -27.00
N GLN A 21 23.84 -6.55 -27.37
CA GLN A 21 24.08 -8.00 -27.34
C GLN A 21 24.96 -8.52 -26.18
N ALA A 22 25.03 -7.83 -25.04
CA ALA A 22 25.82 -8.28 -23.90
C ALA A 22 24.93 -8.57 -22.69
N ARG A 23 24.15 -9.66 -22.74
CA ARG A 23 23.35 -10.09 -21.60
C ARG A 23 23.32 -11.62 -21.42
N LYS A 24 22.97 -12.43 -22.42
CA LYS A 24 23.17 -13.89 -22.34
C LYS A 24 24.66 -14.23 -22.48
N VAL A 25 25.20 -15.04 -21.56
CA VAL A 25 26.57 -15.55 -21.66
C VAL A 25 26.50 -17.05 -21.86
N VAL A 26 26.85 -17.52 -23.07
CA VAL A 26 27.02 -18.94 -23.34
C VAL A 26 28.28 -19.38 -22.60
N LEU A 27 28.12 -20.25 -21.61
CA LEU A 27 29.23 -20.84 -20.87
C LEU A 27 29.88 -21.91 -21.73
N GLU A 28 29.09 -22.85 -22.23
CA GLU A 28 29.56 -23.93 -23.11
C GLU A 28 28.45 -24.40 -24.07
N ASP A 29 28.80 -24.49 -25.36
CA ASP A 29 28.00 -25.10 -26.43
C ASP A 29 28.68 -26.34 -27.03
N PHE A 30 29.84 -26.73 -26.49
CA PHE A 30 30.64 -27.90 -26.89
C PHE A 30 31.14 -27.94 -28.35
N GLU A 31 30.82 -26.94 -29.18
CA GLU A 31 31.15 -26.92 -30.60
C GLU A 31 32.65 -26.78 -30.89
N SER A 32 33.38 -26.18 -29.94
CA SER A 32 34.83 -25.97 -30.03
C SER A 32 35.67 -27.23 -29.78
N TYR A 33 35.06 -28.32 -29.28
CA TYR A 33 35.75 -29.56 -28.89
C TYR A 33 35.79 -30.60 -30.04
N GLU A 34 36.72 -31.54 -29.98
CA GLU A 34 36.77 -32.66 -30.93
C GLU A 34 35.82 -33.79 -30.51
N ILE A 35 35.18 -34.46 -31.48
CA ILE A 35 34.38 -35.66 -31.20
C ILE A 35 35.31 -36.73 -30.61
N GLY A 36 34.92 -37.30 -29.47
CA GLY A 36 35.70 -38.26 -28.69
C GLY A 36 36.56 -37.63 -27.60
N GLN A 37 36.59 -36.30 -27.48
CA GLN A 37 37.31 -35.61 -26.41
C GLN A 37 36.60 -35.81 -25.07
N GLU A 38 37.30 -36.38 -24.08
CA GLU A 38 36.79 -36.51 -22.71
C GLU A 38 37.01 -35.20 -21.93
N LEU A 39 35.96 -34.74 -21.23
CA LEU A 39 36.02 -33.59 -20.32
C LEU A 39 36.14 -34.04 -18.87
N THR A 40 36.56 -33.12 -18.00
CA THR A 40 36.78 -33.40 -16.58
C THR A 40 35.44 -33.54 -15.85
N MET A 41 35.33 -34.57 -15.01
CA MET A 41 34.28 -34.66 -14.01
C MET A 41 34.82 -34.32 -12.63
N TRP A 42 33.96 -33.76 -11.78
CA TRP A 42 34.30 -33.35 -10.43
C TRP A 42 33.41 -34.07 -9.42
N ASN A 43 34.02 -34.68 -8.40
CA ASN A 43 33.32 -35.27 -7.27
C ASN A 43 33.31 -34.31 -6.07
N ARG A 44 32.12 -34.07 -5.50
CA ARG A 44 31.91 -33.09 -4.42
C ARG A 44 32.80 -33.28 -3.19
N TRP A 45 33.23 -34.52 -2.92
CA TRP A 45 34.04 -34.86 -1.74
C TRP A 45 35.47 -35.25 -2.11
N GLY A 46 35.90 -35.03 -3.36
CA GLY A 46 37.24 -35.37 -3.83
C GLY A 46 37.52 -36.88 -3.84
N LEU A 47 36.47 -37.71 -3.88
CA LEU A 47 36.61 -39.17 -3.93
C LEU A 47 36.98 -39.63 -5.35
N ALA A 48 37.72 -40.73 -5.45
CA ALA A 48 37.96 -41.40 -6.72
C ALA A 48 36.62 -41.88 -7.32
N HIS A 49 36.45 -41.71 -8.63
CA HIS A 49 35.23 -42.05 -9.36
C HIS A 49 35.56 -42.72 -10.70
N THR A 50 34.56 -43.38 -11.29
CA THR A 50 34.62 -44.07 -12.58
C THR A 50 33.66 -43.47 -13.63
N SER A 51 32.93 -42.41 -13.25
CA SER A 51 32.09 -41.61 -14.14
C SER A 51 32.95 -40.85 -15.16
N ARG A 52 32.42 -40.67 -16.38
CA ARG A 52 33.12 -39.97 -17.47
C ARG A 52 32.14 -39.15 -18.33
N CYS A 53 32.65 -38.13 -19.00
CA CYS A 53 31.90 -37.38 -20.01
C CYS A 53 32.74 -37.15 -21.27
N VAL A 54 32.13 -37.29 -22.44
CA VAL A 54 32.79 -37.27 -23.75
C VAL A 54 31.96 -36.48 -24.76
N VAL A 55 32.63 -35.69 -25.59
CA VAL A 55 31.96 -34.93 -26.65
C VAL A 55 31.62 -35.87 -27.81
N GLU A 56 30.36 -35.87 -28.23
CA GLU A 56 29.84 -36.71 -29.32
C GLU A 56 28.99 -35.88 -30.29
N ALA A 57 28.70 -36.44 -31.47
CA ALA A 57 27.69 -35.84 -32.35
C ALA A 57 26.30 -36.03 -31.74
N ASP A 58 25.44 -35.01 -31.79
CA ASP A 58 24.07 -35.10 -31.28
C ASP A 58 23.34 -36.26 -31.99
N PRO A 59 22.79 -37.23 -31.24
CA PRO A 59 22.08 -38.35 -31.84
C PRO A 59 20.83 -37.96 -32.64
N ALA A 60 20.29 -36.74 -32.46
CA ALA A 60 19.18 -36.19 -33.25
C ALA A 60 19.65 -35.26 -34.39
N ASN A 61 20.88 -34.75 -34.34
CA ASN A 61 21.42 -33.83 -35.32
C ASN A 61 22.96 -33.98 -35.43
N ALA A 62 23.42 -34.85 -36.33
CA ALA A 62 24.85 -35.15 -36.46
C ALA A 62 25.76 -33.96 -36.81
N GLY A 63 25.20 -32.79 -37.14
CA GLY A 63 25.94 -31.54 -37.35
C GLY A 63 26.16 -30.69 -36.10
N ASN A 64 25.63 -31.10 -34.95
CA ASN A 64 25.78 -30.44 -33.63
C ASN A 64 26.62 -31.36 -32.73
N LYS A 65 27.51 -30.80 -31.92
CA LYS A 65 28.31 -31.53 -30.92
C LYS A 65 27.72 -31.30 -29.54
N VAL A 66 27.66 -32.36 -28.74
CA VAL A 66 27.05 -32.35 -27.40
C VAL A 66 27.91 -33.11 -26.42
N LEU A 67 27.77 -32.83 -25.13
CA LEU A 67 28.47 -33.58 -24.10
C LEU A 67 27.64 -34.77 -23.63
N HIS A 68 28.13 -35.98 -23.88
CA HIS A 68 27.56 -37.23 -23.39
C HIS A 68 28.16 -37.56 -22.01
N VAL A 69 27.32 -37.81 -21.01
CA VAL A 69 27.71 -38.02 -19.61
C VAL A 69 27.27 -39.41 -19.15
N TYR A 70 28.23 -40.19 -18.65
CA TYR A 70 28.03 -41.49 -18.03
C TYR A 70 28.34 -41.41 -16.54
N LEU A 71 27.30 -41.54 -15.70
CA LEU A 71 27.44 -41.55 -14.25
C LEU A 71 27.45 -42.98 -13.71
N ASN A 72 28.50 -43.29 -12.97
CA ASN A 72 28.72 -44.52 -12.22
C ASN A 72 28.90 -44.28 -10.71
N ASP A 73 28.98 -43.01 -10.27
CA ASP A 73 29.31 -42.66 -8.89
C ASP A 73 28.50 -41.44 -8.42
N TRP A 74 27.96 -41.52 -7.20
CA TRP A 74 27.24 -40.41 -6.58
C TRP A 74 28.10 -39.15 -6.43
N ASN A 75 27.45 -37.98 -6.42
CA ASN A 75 28.08 -36.68 -6.19
C ASN A 75 29.16 -36.30 -7.22
N THR A 76 29.09 -36.88 -8.41
CA THR A 76 30.00 -36.62 -9.51
C THR A 76 29.27 -35.86 -10.61
N TYR A 77 29.85 -34.75 -11.07
CA TYR A 77 29.21 -33.79 -11.97
C TYR A 77 30.17 -33.37 -13.09
N VAL A 78 29.64 -32.85 -14.19
CA VAL A 78 30.47 -32.26 -15.25
C VAL A 78 31.11 -30.99 -14.72
N ALA A 79 32.42 -30.86 -14.84
CA ALA A 79 33.14 -29.65 -14.45
C ALA A 79 33.39 -28.74 -15.65
N LEU A 80 32.84 -27.53 -15.58
CA LEU A 80 33.03 -26.45 -16.54
C LEU A 80 33.84 -25.32 -15.91
N THR A 81 34.64 -24.64 -16.71
CA THR A 81 35.45 -23.50 -16.23
C THR A 81 34.72 -22.21 -16.55
N LEU A 82 34.52 -21.36 -15.55
CA LEU A 82 33.99 -20.02 -15.75
C LEU A 82 34.98 -19.18 -16.57
N PRO A 83 34.50 -18.40 -17.55
CA PRO A 83 35.32 -17.42 -18.24
C PRO A 83 36.02 -16.45 -17.28
N ASP A 84 37.21 -15.98 -17.64
CA ASP A 84 38.03 -15.07 -16.80
C ASP A 84 37.29 -13.81 -16.34
N ASN A 85 36.32 -13.33 -17.14
CA ASN A 85 35.51 -12.16 -16.80
C ASN A 85 34.38 -12.45 -15.79
N LEU A 86 34.15 -13.71 -15.43
CA LEU A 86 33.18 -14.15 -14.41
C LEU A 86 33.87 -14.82 -13.21
N ALA A 87 35.02 -15.47 -13.42
CA ALA A 87 35.79 -16.10 -12.36
C ALA A 87 36.16 -15.08 -11.24
N GLY A 88 35.89 -15.44 -9.98
CA GLY A 88 36.17 -14.58 -8.83
C GLY A 88 35.22 -13.37 -8.65
N THR A 89 34.15 -13.27 -9.44
CA THR A 89 33.13 -12.22 -9.32
C THR A 89 31.83 -12.78 -8.74
N LEU A 90 30.96 -11.91 -8.18
CA LEU A 90 29.60 -12.26 -7.75
C LEU A 90 28.64 -12.25 -8.95
N TRP A 91 28.97 -12.99 -10.02
CA TRP A 91 28.21 -12.97 -11.27
C TRP A 91 26.73 -13.37 -11.09
N HIS A 92 26.42 -14.18 -10.08
CA HIS A 92 25.06 -14.57 -9.68
C HIS A 92 24.20 -13.40 -9.16
N GLU A 93 24.79 -12.24 -8.83
CA GLU A 93 24.00 -11.02 -8.56
C GLU A 93 23.27 -10.53 -9.81
N THR A 94 23.88 -10.75 -11.00
CA THR A 94 23.39 -10.26 -12.30
C THR A 94 22.80 -11.35 -13.19
N LYS A 95 22.92 -12.61 -12.78
CA LYS A 95 22.42 -13.78 -13.50
C LYS A 95 21.47 -14.55 -12.60
N ASP A 96 20.21 -14.57 -12.99
CA ASP A 96 19.12 -15.13 -12.21
C ASP A 96 18.98 -16.64 -12.41
N TYR A 97 19.41 -17.18 -13.56
CA TYR A 97 19.30 -18.61 -13.85
C TYR A 97 20.34 -19.13 -14.84
N ILE A 98 20.57 -20.44 -14.79
CA ILE A 98 21.25 -21.19 -15.87
C ILE A 98 20.19 -21.87 -16.73
N ALA A 99 20.34 -21.74 -18.05
CA ALA A 99 19.61 -22.55 -19.01
C ALA A 99 20.55 -23.56 -19.69
N LEU A 100 20.04 -24.75 -20.00
CA LEU A 100 20.75 -25.76 -20.81
C LEU A 100 19.73 -26.72 -21.44
N ASP A 101 20.14 -27.43 -22.47
CA ASP A 101 19.38 -28.54 -23.03
C ASP A 101 19.86 -29.85 -22.43
N LEU A 102 18.92 -30.71 -22.02
CA LEU A 102 19.18 -32.02 -21.45
C LEU A 102 18.41 -33.09 -22.21
N ARG A 103 19.09 -34.16 -22.61
CA ARG A 103 18.48 -35.33 -23.24
C ARG A 103 18.88 -36.59 -22.50
N ARG A 104 17.90 -37.35 -22.04
CA ARG A 104 18.16 -38.67 -21.47
C ARG A 104 18.36 -39.69 -22.59
N SER A 105 19.40 -40.51 -22.48
CA SER A 105 19.67 -41.55 -23.46
C SER A 105 18.66 -42.70 -23.36
N ALA A 106 18.49 -43.47 -24.44
CA ALA A 106 17.66 -44.67 -24.43
C ALA A 106 18.13 -45.71 -23.39
N SER A 107 19.45 -45.76 -23.14
CA SER A 107 20.11 -46.63 -22.15
C SER A 107 19.97 -46.15 -20.71
N ASP A 108 19.41 -44.95 -20.47
CA ASP A 108 19.23 -44.45 -19.12
C ASP A 108 18.23 -45.29 -18.33
N VAL A 109 18.61 -45.80 -17.16
CA VAL A 109 17.80 -46.78 -16.41
C VAL A 109 17.00 -46.18 -15.25
N ASN A 110 17.25 -44.92 -14.89
CA ASN A 110 16.56 -44.26 -13.77
C ASN A 110 15.80 -43.02 -14.26
N ASP A 111 14.48 -42.99 -14.13
CA ASP A 111 13.67 -41.85 -14.58
C ASP A 111 13.63 -40.69 -13.57
N ASN A 112 13.84 -40.99 -12.29
CA ASN A 112 13.62 -40.07 -11.17
C ASN A 112 14.96 -39.74 -10.50
N LYS A 113 15.46 -38.53 -10.74
CA LYS A 113 16.78 -38.07 -10.26
C LYS A 113 16.71 -36.58 -9.95
N LYS A 114 17.60 -36.12 -9.07
CA LYS A 114 17.81 -34.68 -8.88
C LYS A 114 18.82 -34.16 -9.88
N PHE A 115 18.78 -32.88 -10.18
CA PHE A 115 19.87 -32.17 -10.84
C PHE A 115 20.55 -31.26 -9.80
N PHE A 116 21.82 -30.94 -9.99
CA PHE A 116 22.58 -30.04 -9.13
C PHE A 116 23.39 -29.06 -9.97
N ILE A 117 23.56 -27.86 -9.44
CA ILE A 117 24.51 -26.86 -9.90
C ILE A 117 25.30 -26.40 -8.68
N VAL A 118 26.62 -26.51 -8.75
CA VAL A 118 27.55 -26.30 -7.64
C VAL A 118 28.72 -25.46 -8.12
N GLN A 119 29.17 -24.48 -7.35
CA GLN A 119 30.37 -23.69 -7.65
C GLN A 119 31.34 -23.79 -6.48
N GLY A 120 32.40 -24.59 -6.61
CA GLY A 120 33.24 -24.97 -5.48
C GLY A 120 32.49 -25.90 -4.52
N ASP A 121 32.37 -25.54 -3.23
CA ASP A 121 31.60 -26.29 -2.21
C ASP A 121 30.13 -25.87 -2.10
N GLN A 122 29.78 -24.76 -2.75
CA GLN A 122 28.51 -24.09 -2.67
C GLN A 122 27.48 -24.61 -3.66
N THR A 123 26.30 -25.01 -3.19
CA THR A 123 25.17 -25.40 -4.05
C THR A 123 24.45 -24.13 -4.53
N LEU A 124 24.55 -23.83 -5.82
CA LEU A 124 23.80 -22.71 -6.43
C LEU A 124 22.36 -23.10 -6.75
N TRP A 125 22.10 -24.38 -7.04
CA TRP A 125 20.75 -24.90 -7.23
C TRP A 125 20.70 -26.41 -7.02
N SER A 126 19.58 -26.90 -6.49
CA SER A 126 19.19 -28.32 -6.46
C SER A 126 17.66 -28.45 -6.54
N ASP A 127 17.16 -29.64 -6.93
CA ASP A 127 15.72 -29.97 -6.95
C ASP A 127 15.05 -30.06 -5.55
N GLY A 128 15.64 -29.52 -4.47
CA GLY A 128 15.08 -29.46 -3.10
C GLY A 128 15.50 -30.59 -2.13
N ASP A 129 14.94 -30.58 -0.91
CA ASP A 129 15.31 -31.47 0.23
C ASP A 129 14.92 -32.96 0.06
N ASP A 130 15.41 -33.80 0.99
CA ASP A 130 15.86 -35.19 0.82
C ASP A 130 14.81 -36.30 0.53
N SER A 131 13.61 -36.00 0.02
CA SER A 131 12.57 -37.02 -0.22
C SER A 131 11.91 -37.06 -1.61
N SER A 132 12.08 -36.04 -2.48
CA SER A 132 11.52 -36.05 -3.84
C SER A 132 12.61 -36.25 -4.90
N TYR A 133 12.39 -37.19 -5.82
CA TYR A 133 13.24 -37.42 -6.99
C TYR A 133 12.40 -37.12 -8.24
N PRO A 134 12.52 -35.94 -8.85
CA PRO A 134 11.67 -35.54 -9.96
C PRO A 134 11.98 -36.35 -11.23
N HIS A 135 10.96 -36.53 -12.05
CA HIS A 135 11.10 -37.20 -13.34
C HIS A 135 11.85 -36.29 -14.33
N GLN A 136 13.02 -36.71 -14.79
CA GLN A 136 13.95 -35.87 -15.57
C GLN A 136 13.66 -35.84 -17.07
N GLY A 137 12.42 -36.16 -17.47
CA GLY A 137 11.97 -36.08 -18.85
C GLY A 137 11.94 -37.38 -19.62
N ALA A 138 11.44 -37.32 -20.84
CA ALA A 138 11.40 -38.47 -21.74
C ALA A 138 12.80 -38.82 -22.25
N LYS A 139 13.04 -40.11 -22.49
CA LYS A 139 14.26 -40.59 -23.16
C LYS A 139 14.21 -40.23 -24.64
N ASP A 140 15.37 -40.06 -25.25
CA ASP A 140 15.56 -39.71 -26.66
C ASP A 140 14.92 -38.39 -27.13
N ALA A 141 14.60 -37.50 -26.18
CA ALA A 141 14.08 -36.18 -26.48
C ALA A 141 14.89 -35.11 -25.75
N TRP A 142 15.29 -34.07 -26.49
CA TRP A 142 15.88 -32.87 -25.91
C TRP A 142 14.86 -32.09 -25.09
N GLN A 143 15.30 -31.60 -23.94
CA GLN A 143 14.49 -30.81 -23.03
C GLN A 143 15.25 -29.57 -22.60
N SER A 144 14.73 -28.39 -22.93
CA SER A 144 15.28 -27.15 -22.41
C SER A 144 14.96 -27.01 -20.92
N ARG A 145 15.99 -26.74 -20.13
CA ARG A 145 15.95 -26.63 -18.67
C ARG A 145 16.30 -25.22 -18.26
N LYS A 146 15.65 -24.77 -17.18
CA LYS A 146 15.91 -23.49 -16.50
C LYS A 146 16.08 -23.75 -15.01
N TYR A 147 17.21 -23.33 -14.46
CA TYR A 147 17.58 -23.51 -13.06
C TYR A 147 17.86 -22.15 -12.42
N VAL A 148 16.93 -21.67 -11.57
CA VAL A 148 17.04 -20.36 -10.90
C VAL A 148 18.08 -20.43 -9.79
N LEU A 149 19.09 -19.58 -9.84
CA LEU A 149 20.23 -19.65 -8.91
C LEU A 149 19.87 -19.06 -7.54
N ASN A 150 20.40 -19.67 -6.49
CA ASN A 150 20.42 -19.08 -5.16
C ASN A 150 21.42 -17.92 -5.12
N LYS A 151 20.94 -16.71 -4.78
CA LYS A 151 21.74 -15.48 -4.77
C LYS A 151 22.47 -15.23 -3.45
N ASP A 152 22.14 -15.97 -2.39
CA ASP A 152 22.68 -15.76 -1.03
C ASP A 152 23.99 -16.53 -0.80
N VAL A 153 24.63 -16.99 -1.88
CA VAL A 153 25.71 -17.98 -1.84
C VAL A 153 26.95 -17.42 -2.54
N ALA A 154 27.92 -16.97 -1.75
CA ALA A 154 29.17 -16.41 -2.27
C ALA A 154 30.22 -17.51 -2.52
N SER A 155 30.65 -17.67 -3.77
CA SER A 155 31.76 -18.55 -4.15
C SER A 155 32.71 -17.84 -5.11
N SER A 156 34.02 -17.88 -4.80
CA SER A 156 35.09 -17.34 -5.65
C SER A 156 35.72 -18.38 -6.58
N SER A 157 35.21 -19.62 -6.56
CA SER A 157 35.71 -20.71 -7.41
C SER A 157 35.49 -20.39 -8.89
N SER A 158 36.51 -20.62 -9.72
CA SER A 158 36.39 -20.57 -11.18
C SER A 158 35.74 -21.82 -11.77
N GLN A 159 35.47 -22.84 -10.96
CA GLN A 159 34.90 -24.11 -11.40
C GLN A 159 33.41 -24.16 -11.08
N LEU A 160 32.62 -24.40 -12.12
CA LEU A 160 31.18 -24.69 -12.04
C LEU A 160 30.96 -26.17 -12.35
N ALA A 161 30.31 -26.89 -11.45
CA ALA A 161 29.96 -28.28 -11.61
C ALA A 161 28.44 -28.43 -11.73
N LEU A 162 27.96 -29.15 -12.75
CA LEU A 162 26.52 -29.36 -12.95
C LEU A 162 26.22 -30.76 -13.49
N GLY A 163 25.01 -31.26 -13.20
CA GLY A 163 24.56 -32.53 -13.73
C GLY A 163 23.50 -33.23 -12.88
N LEU A 164 23.08 -34.40 -13.36
CA LEU A 164 22.18 -35.28 -12.63
C LEU A 164 22.89 -35.90 -11.42
N HIS A 165 22.24 -35.91 -10.27
CA HIS A 165 22.74 -36.54 -9.05
C HIS A 165 22.29 -38.00 -9.01
N SER A 166 23.15 -38.89 -9.50
CA SER A 166 22.92 -40.34 -9.58
C SER A 166 24.25 -41.09 -9.70
N ASP A 167 24.30 -42.34 -9.23
CA ASP A 167 25.37 -43.30 -9.53
C ASP A 167 25.10 -44.16 -10.77
N LYS A 168 23.98 -43.94 -11.46
CA LYS A 168 23.61 -44.70 -12.65
C LYS A 168 22.75 -43.87 -13.59
N SER A 169 23.40 -43.14 -14.48
CA SER A 169 22.72 -42.30 -15.46
C SER A 169 23.49 -42.18 -16.76
N ASP A 170 22.74 -42.02 -17.84
CA ASP A 170 23.25 -41.88 -19.20
C ASP A 170 22.46 -40.76 -19.90
N TYR A 171 23.11 -39.63 -20.17
CA TYR A 171 22.43 -38.43 -20.66
C TYR A 171 23.38 -37.49 -21.40
N PHE A 172 22.80 -36.60 -22.19
CA PHE A 172 23.49 -35.56 -22.94
C PHE A 172 23.10 -34.18 -22.39
N ILE A 173 24.05 -33.25 -22.43
CA ILE A 173 23.82 -31.83 -22.18
C ILE A 173 24.35 -30.97 -23.32
N ASP A 174 23.71 -29.83 -23.54
CA ASP A 174 24.10 -28.84 -24.55
C ASP A 174 23.67 -27.40 -24.13
N ASN A 175 24.23 -26.37 -24.79
CA ASN A 175 23.80 -24.96 -24.70
C ASN A 175 23.76 -24.36 -23.28
N VAL A 176 24.77 -24.63 -22.45
CA VAL A 176 24.83 -24.11 -21.08
C VAL A 176 25.01 -22.59 -21.10
N THR A 177 24.03 -21.84 -20.59
CA THR A 177 23.95 -20.38 -20.73
C THR A 177 23.55 -19.70 -19.42
N PHE A 178 24.30 -18.67 -19.01
CA PHE A 178 23.90 -17.77 -17.93
C PHE A 178 22.91 -16.72 -18.42
N CYS A 179 21.81 -16.54 -17.69
CA CYS A 179 20.72 -15.66 -18.06
C CYS A 179 20.27 -14.80 -16.86
N GLY A 180 19.99 -13.53 -17.12
CA GLY A 180 19.27 -12.60 -16.26
C GLY A 180 17.78 -12.48 -16.62
N GLU A 181 16.98 -11.95 -15.70
CA GLU A 181 15.52 -11.80 -15.78
C GLU A 181 15.09 -10.96 -17.00
N TYR A 182 15.92 -9.99 -17.39
CA TYR A 182 15.66 -9.07 -18.49
C TYR A 182 16.66 -9.21 -19.64
N ASP A 183 17.30 -10.37 -19.78
CA ASP A 183 18.25 -10.61 -20.89
C ASP A 183 17.56 -10.68 -22.26
N GLU A 184 16.23 -10.82 -22.29
CA GLU A 184 15.41 -10.80 -23.50
C GLU A 184 14.81 -9.41 -23.81
N TYR A 185 15.05 -8.42 -22.94
CA TYR A 185 14.55 -7.05 -23.09
C TYR A 185 15.58 -6.20 -23.84
N LEU A 186 15.12 -5.37 -24.78
CA LEU A 186 15.95 -4.32 -25.37
C LEU A 186 16.30 -3.28 -24.29
N TYR A 187 17.59 -3.05 -24.04
CA TYR A 187 18.05 -2.07 -23.07
C TYR A 187 18.25 -0.68 -23.71
N ILE A 188 17.53 0.34 -23.21
CA ILE A 188 17.65 1.72 -23.69
C ILE A 188 18.84 2.40 -23.02
N ALA A 189 20.05 2.19 -23.55
CA ALA A 189 21.29 2.77 -23.01
C ALA A 189 21.39 4.30 -23.19
N ASN A 190 20.78 4.83 -24.24
CA ASN A 190 20.76 6.24 -24.62
C ASN A 190 19.36 6.64 -25.10
N ASP A 191 19.08 7.93 -25.18
CA ASP A 191 17.83 8.43 -25.74
C ASP A 191 17.58 7.86 -27.13
N THR A 192 16.51 7.06 -27.26
CA THR A 192 16.28 6.23 -28.44
C THR A 192 14.92 6.55 -29.06
N THR A 193 14.82 6.47 -30.39
CA THR A 193 13.53 6.55 -31.08
C THR A 193 13.20 5.20 -31.70
N ILE A 194 12.04 4.65 -31.36
CA ILE A 194 11.46 3.45 -31.98
C ILE A 194 10.32 3.89 -32.87
N ASP A 195 10.59 3.99 -34.18
CA ASP A 195 9.57 4.25 -35.18
C ASP A 195 9.01 2.94 -35.73
N PHE A 196 7.90 2.48 -35.14
CA PHE A 196 7.12 1.36 -35.68
C PHE A 196 5.87 1.83 -36.44
N SER A 197 5.73 3.14 -36.66
CA SER A 197 4.72 3.70 -37.54
C SER A 197 4.97 3.29 -38.98
N GLY A 198 6.25 3.27 -39.39
CA GLY A 198 6.67 3.01 -40.76
C GLY A 198 6.03 3.96 -41.78
N GLN A 199 5.63 5.16 -41.35
CA GLN A 199 4.84 6.12 -42.12
C GLN A 199 3.51 5.55 -42.64
N ASN A 200 2.96 4.54 -41.94
CA ASN A 200 1.74 3.85 -42.35
C ASN A 200 0.48 4.63 -41.94
N THR A 201 -0.26 5.10 -42.94
CA THR A 201 -1.57 5.75 -42.79
C THR A 201 -2.75 4.84 -43.16
N SER A 202 -2.48 3.62 -43.63
CA SER A 202 -3.49 2.62 -44.00
C SER A 202 -4.15 1.97 -42.78
N SER A 203 -5.22 1.20 -43.02
CA SER A 203 -5.92 0.42 -42.00
C SER A 203 -5.22 -0.87 -41.59
N ALA A 204 -4.04 -1.17 -42.13
CA ALA A 204 -3.23 -2.32 -41.74
C ALA A 204 -2.52 -2.04 -40.41
N TYR A 205 -2.77 -2.87 -39.40
CA TYR A 205 -2.17 -2.70 -38.07
C TYR A 205 -0.66 -2.94 -38.09
N LYS A 206 0.08 -2.06 -37.40
CA LYS A 206 1.50 -2.26 -37.06
C LYS A 206 1.62 -2.67 -35.61
N THR A 207 2.36 -3.74 -35.34
CA THR A 207 2.54 -4.26 -33.99
C THR A 207 3.97 -4.06 -33.53
N PHE A 208 4.14 -3.58 -32.30
CA PHE A 208 5.41 -3.58 -31.59
C PHE A 208 5.24 -4.31 -30.26
N ALA A 209 5.92 -5.45 -30.12
CA ALA A 209 5.78 -6.36 -28.98
C ALA A 209 7.13 -6.80 -28.40
N THR A 210 8.23 -6.18 -28.83
CA THR A 210 9.57 -6.51 -28.33
C THR A 210 9.75 -5.91 -26.94
N PRO A 211 9.96 -6.71 -25.87
CA PRO A 211 10.16 -6.19 -24.53
C PRO A 211 11.34 -5.23 -24.45
N PHE A 212 11.28 -4.21 -23.60
CA PHE A 212 12.40 -3.27 -23.41
C PHE A 212 12.45 -2.66 -22.01
N ASN A 213 13.64 -2.30 -21.56
CA ASN A 213 13.90 -1.65 -20.27
C ASN A 213 14.30 -0.20 -20.50
N VAL A 214 13.68 0.74 -19.76
CA VAL A 214 14.01 2.17 -19.79
C VAL A 214 14.60 2.57 -18.43
N PRO A 215 15.94 2.64 -18.31
CA PRO A 215 16.60 3.00 -17.06
C PRO A 215 16.30 4.44 -16.62
N SER A 216 16.49 4.70 -15.33
CA SER A 216 16.42 6.03 -14.73
C SER A 216 17.25 7.05 -15.51
N GLY A 217 16.66 8.23 -15.76
CA GLY A 217 17.29 9.31 -16.52
C GLY A 217 17.47 9.05 -18.02
N LYS A 218 16.91 7.97 -18.57
CA LYS A 218 16.89 7.69 -20.02
C LYS A 218 15.49 7.87 -20.59
N SER A 219 15.42 8.18 -21.88
CA SER A 219 14.14 8.34 -22.56
C SER A 219 14.01 7.49 -23.83
N VAL A 220 12.78 7.12 -24.17
CA VAL A 220 12.46 6.48 -25.45
C VAL A 220 11.27 7.15 -26.11
N ASN A 221 11.42 7.51 -27.39
CA ASN A 221 10.37 8.06 -28.24
C ASN A 221 9.73 6.95 -29.07
N LEU A 222 8.44 6.69 -28.87
CA LEU A 222 7.67 5.69 -29.60
C LEU A 222 6.77 6.37 -30.64
N LEU A 223 7.07 6.21 -31.93
CA LEU A 223 6.22 6.72 -33.00
C LEU A 223 5.25 5.63 -33.46
N THR A 224 3.95 5.85 -33.23
CA THR A 224 2.91 4.87 -33.55
C THR A 224 2.26 5.14 -34.91
N ALA A 225 1.84 4.08 -35.63
CA ALA A 225 0.99 4.23 -36.81
C ALA A 225 -0.42 4.70 -36.42
N ARG A 226 -1.23 5.12 -37.39
CA ARG A 226 -2.67 5.37 -37.14
C ARG A 226 -3.39 4.12 -36.62
N TYR A 227 -3.03 2.95 -37.14
CA TYR A 227 -3.50 1.63 -36.73
C TYR A 227 -2.33 0.87 -36.13
N ALA A 228 -2.24 0.84 -34.81
CA ALA A 228 -1.08 0.30 -34.11
C ALA A 228 -1.48 -0.53 -32.89
N TYR A 229 -0.72 -1.59 -32.62
CA TYR A 229 -0.75 -2.37 -31.39
C TYR A 229 0.60 -2.26 -30.71
N PHE A 230 0.64 -1.56 -29.58
CA PHE A 230 1.80 -1.50 -28.72
C PHE A 230 1.62 -2.47 -27.56
N ASN A 231 2.23 -3.64 -27.64
CA ASN A 231 2.07 -4.73 -26.68
C ASN A 231 3.42 -5.26 -26.18
N SER A 232 4.35 -4.36 -25.89
CA SER A 232 5.66 -4.72 -25.35
C SER A 232 5.63 -4.65 -23.83
N ALA A 233 6.20 -5.67 -23.17
CA ALA A 233 6.50 -5.58 -21.74
C ALA A 233 7.57 -4.51 -21.51
N VAL A 234 7.42 -3.72 -20.45
CA VAL A 234 8.33 -2.61 -20.14
C VAL A 234 8.71 -2.64 -18.67
N THR A 235 9.98 -2.36 -18.39
CA THR A 235 10.52 -2.24 -17.03
C THR A 235 11.40 -1.01 -16.87
N GLY A 236 11.68 -0.61 -15.62
CA GLY A 236 12.51 0.55 -15.28
C GLY A 236 11.71 1.77 -14.82
N ASP A 237 12.34 2.93 -14.80
CA ASP A 237 11.81 4.16 -14.19
C ASP A 237 12.13 5.43 -15.02
N GLY A 238 12.65 5.26 -16.25
CA GLY A 238 12.89 6.37 -17.17
C GLY A 238 11.63 6.90 -17.86
N THR A 239 11.82 7.65 -18.95
CA THR A 239 10.74 8.36 -19.64
C THR A 239 10.33 7.68 -20.95
N ILE A 240 9.04 7.46 -21.17
CA ILE A 240 8.46 6.95 -22.42
C ILE A 240 7.62 8.06 -23.07
N ASN A 241 8.06 8.57 -24.22
CA ASN A 241 7.32 9.54 -25.02
C ASN A 241 6.57 8.83 -26.15
N ILE A 242 5.25 8.77 -26.07
CA ILE A 242 4.39 8.09 -27.05
C ILE A 242 3.73 9.11 -27.96
N TYR A 243 4.05 9.04 -29.25
CA TYR A 243 3.48 9.88 -30.29
C TYR A 243 2.33 9.12 -30.99
N GLY A 244 1.10 9.45 -30.62
CA GLY A 244 -0.12 8.79 -31.06
C GLY A 244 -0.50 9.13 -32.51
N GLY A 245 -0.43 8.14 -33.41
CA GLY A 245 -0.63 8.29 -34.85
C GLY A 245 -2.09 8.48 -35.28
N GLY A 246 -3.06 8.22 -34.40
CA GLY A 246 -4.49 8.43 -34.65
C GLY A 246 -5.40 7.65 -33.70
N GLU A 247 -6.68 7.57 -34.03
CA GLU A 247 -7.73 7.02 -33.15
C GLU A 247 -7.68 5.49 -32.95
N ARG A 248 -6.69 4.82 -33.54
CA ARG A 248 -6.48 3.36 -33.45
C ARG A 248 -5.05 2.97 -33.07
N ALA A 249 -4.35 3.85 -32.37
CA ALA A 249 -3.10 3.51 -31.70
C ALA A 249 -3.43 2.93 -30.31
N TYR A 250 -3.32 1.60 -30.19
CA TYR A 250 -3.69 0.88 -28.98
C TYR A 250 -2.46 0.57 -28.12
N LEU A 251 -2.58 0.80 -26.81
CA LEU A 251 -1.71 0.18 -25.82
C LEU A 251 -2.31 -1.20 -25.48
N GLY A 252 -1.87 -2.20 -26.24
CA GLY A 252 -2.40 -3.56 -26.23
C GLY A 252 -2.31 -4.27 -27.58
N ALA A 253 -3.05 -5.37 -27.70
CA ALA A 253 -3.06 -6.24 -28.88
C ALA A 253 -4.47 -6.52 -29.42
N SER A 254 -4.56 -7.27 -30.53
CA SER A 254 -5.83 -7.56 -31.23
C SER A 254 -6.81 -8.42 -30.45
N ASP A 255 -6.34 -9.22 -29.50
CA ASP A 255 -7.16 -9.98 -28.55
C ASP A 255 -7.63 -9.13 -27.37
N LYS A 256 -7.36 -7.81 -27.41
CA LYS A 256 -7.62 -6.82 -26.36
C LYS A 256 -6.80 -7.03 -25.10
N SER A 257 -5.74 -7.84 -25.12
CA SER A 257 -4.74 -7.82 -24.05
C SER A 257 -4.05 -6.44 -23.99
N TYR A 258 -3.49 -6.13 -22.83
CA TYR A 258 -2.65 -4.95 -22.60
C TYR A 258 -1.28 -5.42 -22.08
N PRO A 259 -0.20 -4.66 -22.32
CA PRO A 259 1.15 -5.10 -21.97
C PRO A 259 1.40 -5.13 -20.46
N ASP A 260 2.42 -5.90 -20.05
CA ASP A 260 2.84 -5.99 -18.65
C ASP A 260 3.90 -4.93 -18.32
N TRP A 261 3.50 -3.98 -17.49
CA TRP A 261 4.29 -2.82 -17.06
C TRP A 261 4.37 -2.75 -15.53
N LYS A 262 4.09 -3.87 -14.83
CA LYS A 262 4.12 -3.91 -13.35
C LYS A 262 5.44 -3.44 -12.76
N SER A 263 6.55 -3.77 -13.43
CA SER A 263 7.92 -3.37 -13.04
C SER A 263 8.39 -2.09 -13.72
N PHE A 264 7.48 -1.28 -14.26
CA PHE A 264 7.76 0.06 -14.76
C PHE A 264 7.10 1.13 -13.90
N ALA A 265 7.90 2.05 -13.35
CA ALA A 265 7.45 3.12 -12.45
C ALA A 265 7.82 4.53 -12.95
N GLY A 266 8.14 4.66 -14.23
CA GLY A 266 8.62 5.92 -14.81
C GLY A 266 7.52 6.83 -15.37
N ASP A 267 7.98 7.85 -16.10
CA ASP A 267 7.11 8.85 -16.73
C ASP A 267 6.67 8.41 -18.12
N VAL A 268 5.39 8.59 -18.42
CA VAL A 268 4.76 8.28 -19.71
C VAL A 268 4.13 9.55 -20.25
N HIS A 269 4.65 10.05 -21.35
CA HIS A 269 4.15 11.25 -22.00
C HIS A 269 3.41 10.87 -23.28
N VAL A 270 2.20 11.40 -23.48
CA VAL A 270 1.43 11.15 -24.71
C VAL A 270 1.31 12.44 -25.50
N TYR A 271 1.80 12.42 -26.74
CA TYR A 271 1.79 13.52 -27.68
C TYR A 271 0.94 13.20 -28.92
N PRO A 272 0.32 14.20 -29.56
CA PRO A 272 -0.36 13.99 -30.84
C PRO A 272 0.63 13.89 -32.00
N TYR A 273 0.56 12.83 -32.82
CA TYR A 273 1.44 12.68 -33.99
C TYR A 273 0.77 13.10 -35.30
N LYS A 274 0.40 14.38 -35.41
CA LYS A 274 -0.33 14.95 -36.56
C LYS A 274 0.45 14.91 -37.88
N LYS A 275 1.79 14.79 -37.82
CA LYS A 275 2.65 14.72 -39.02
C LYS A 275 2.43 13.44 -39.83
N LEU A 276 2.01 12.35 -39.19
CA LEU A 276 1.79 11.06 -39.87
C LEU A 276 0.57 11.09 -40.80
N SER A 277 -0.56 11.58 -40.29
CA SER A 277 -1.84 11.63 -41.02
C SER A 277 -2.66 12.79 -40.50
N ALA A 278 -3.19 13.63 -41.38
CA ALA A 278 -4.13 14.68 -41.02
C ALA A 278 -5.58 14.14 -41.00
N GLY A 279 -6.47 14.83 -40.27
CA GLY A 279 -7.92 14.55 -40.31
C GLY A 279 -8.39 13.31 -39.54
N ASN A 280 -7.56 12.74 -38.65
CA ASN A 280 -7.97 11.67 -37.74
C ASN A 280 -8.94 12.20 -36.66
N GLY A 281 -9.75 11.30 -36.09
CA GLY A 281 -10.75 11.66 -35.06
C GLY A 281 -10.10 12.24 -33.79
N PHE A 282 -9.00 11.64 -33.35
CA PHE A 282 -8.09 12.18 -32.33
C PHE A 282 -6.68 11.60 -32.53
N TYR A 283 -5.71 12.09 -31.77
CA TYR A 283 -4.34 11.59 -31.73
C TYR A 283 -3.97 11.24 -30.28
N GLY A 284 -3.53 10.02 -30.02
CA GLY A 284 -3.15 9.59 -28.68
C GLY A 284 -3.22 8.08 -28.53
N LEU A 285 -3.78 7.59 -27.43
CA LEU A 285 -3.77 6.16 -27.07
C LEU A 285 -5.15 5.63 -26.72
N VAL A 286 -5.38 4.37 -27.10
CA VAL A 286 -6.55 3.58 -26.68
C VAL A 286 -6.09 2.45 -25.76
N LEU A 287 -6.58 2.45 -24.53
CA LEU A 287 -6.30 1.43 -23.52
C LEU A 287 -7.20 0.20 -23.74
N MET A 288 -6.57 -0.97 -23.79
CA MET A 288 -7.25 -2.26 -23.91
C MET A 288 -7.61 -2.85 -22.54
N HIS A 289 -8.57 -3.78 -22.47
CA HIS A 289 -9.13 -4.24 -21.19
C HIS A 289 -9.34 -5.76 -21.08
N LYS A 290 -8.96 -6.54 -22.11
CA LYS A 290 -9.07 -8.01 -22.18
C LYS A 290 -10.47 -8.58 -21.86
N GLY A 291 -11.52 -7.82 -22.18
CA GLY A 291 -12.90 -8.21 -21.83
C GLY A 291 -13.27 -8.06 -20.35
N LYS A 292 -12.35 -7.61 -19.49
CA LYS A 292 -12.54 -7.49 -18.04
C LYS A 292 -13.62 -6.46 -17.69
N VAL A 293 -14.49 -6.81 -16.75
CA VAL A 293 -15.62 -6.00 -16.28
C VAL A 293 -15.32 -5.54 -14.87
N MET A 294 -15.46 -4.24 -14.60
CA MET A 294 -15.29 -3.67 -13.27
C MET A 294 -16.60 -3.10 -12.72
N THR A 295 -16.64 -2.86 -11.42
CA THR A 295 -17.73 -2.23 -10.69
C THR A 295 -17.22 -0.92 -10.09
N PRO A 296 -17.76 0.26 -10.48
CA PRO A 296 -17.27 1.56 -10.00
C PRO A 296 -17.22 1.70 -8.48
N GLU A 297 -18.11 1.01 -7.79
CA GLU A 297 -18.21 0.98 -6.33
C GLU A 297 -17.09 0.19 -5.64
N THR A 298 -16.48 -0.77 -6.33
CA THR A 298 -15.42 -1.63 -5.80
C THR A 298 -14.15 -1.55 -6.65
N ALA A 299 -13.94 -0.43 -7.33
CA ALA A 299 -12.91 -0.28 -8.35
C ALA A 299 -11.47 -0.55 -7.84
N GLN A 300 -11.18 -0.27 -6.57
CA GLN A 300 -9.87 -0.58 -5.98
C GLN A 300 -9.67 -2.10 -5.85
N ALA A 301 -10.60 -2.81 -5.21
CA ALA A 301 -10.56 -4.26 -5.10
C ALA A 301 -10.58 -4.94 -6.49
N ASP A 302 -11.39 -4.44 -7.42
CA ASP A 302 -11.40 -4.93 -8.80
C ASP A 302 -10.07 -4.69 -9.52
N ALA A 303 -9.26 -3.71 -9.10
CA ALA A 303 -7.92 -3.50 -9.64
C ALA A 303 -6.97 -4.61 -9.20
N ASP A 304 -7.01 -4.90 -7.91
CA ASP A 304 -6.16 -5.89 -7.25
C ASP A 304 -6.53 -7.31 -7.72
N ASP A 305 -7.82 -7.57 -7.95
CA ASP A 305 -8.35 -8.79 -8.59
C ASP A 305 -8.03 -8.89 -10.10
N GLY A 306 -7.40 -7.87 -10.68
CA GLY A 306 -7.07 -7.81 -12.10
C GLY A 306 -8.30 -7.74 -13.01
N LYS A 307 -9.38 -7.06 -12.60
CA LYS A 307 -10.60 -6.82 -13.41
C LYS A 307 -10.61 -5.49 -14.17
N LEU A 308 -9.52 -4.74 -14.12
CA LEU A 308 -9.29 -3.56 -14.97
C LEU A 308 -7.87 -3.56 -15.55
N ASN A 309 -7.62 -2.64 -16.49
CA ASN A 309 -6.29 -2.44 -17.03
C ASN A 309 -5.42 -1.76 -15.98
N THR A 310 -4.33 -2.42 -15.58
CA THR A 310 -3.38 -1.93 -14.58
C THR A 310 -1.99 -1.59 -15.16
N CYS A 311 -1.89 -1.50 -16.48
CA CYS A 311 -0.63 -1.22 -17.19
C CYS A 311 0.04 0.08 -16.73
N LEU A 312 -0.73 1.10 -16.34
CA LEU A 312 -0.20 2.41 -15.98
C LEU A 312 -0.32 2.70 -14.48
N SER A 313 -0.60 1.66 -13.67
CA SER A 313 -0.93 1.84 -12.24
C SER A 313 0.25 2.35 -11.40
N ASN A 314 1.48 2.11 -11.84
CA ASN A 314 2.70 2.53 -11.14
C ASN A 314 3.38 3.74 -11.81
N SER A 315 2.80 4.29 -12.88
CA SER A 315 3.45 5.31 -13.71
C SER A 315 2.84 6.69 -13.52
N THR A 316 3.65 7.72 -13.79
CA THR A 316 3.13 9.05 -14.07
C THR A 316 2.75 9.16 -15.53
N LEU A 317 1.49 9.46 -15.83
CA LEU A 317 0.98 9.70 -17.17
C LEU A 317 0.72 11.18 -17.40
N VAL A 318 1.39 11.77 -18.38
CA VAL A 318 1.20 13.16 -18.82
C VAL A 318 0.54 13.18 -20.19
N LEU A 319 -0.68 13.74 -20.27
CA LEU A 319 -1.35 14.00 -21.54
C LEU A 319 -1.08 15.43 -21.99
N HIS A 320 -0.34 15.57 -23.09
CA HIS A 320 0.01 16.87 -23.66
C HIS A 320 -1.13 17.46 -24.52
N ASP A 321 -1.01 18.74 -24.82
CA ASP A 321 -1.92 19.50 -25.68
C ASP A 321 -2.24 18.75 -26.98
N GLY A 322 -3.53 18.59 -27.26
CA GLY A 322 -4.05 17.89 -28.43
C GLY A 322 -3.96 16.35 -28.38
N ALA A 323 -3.41 15.77 -27.32
CA ALA A 323 -3.43 14.32 -27.10
C ALA A 323 -4.75 13.84 -26.50
N THR A 324 -5.15 12.61 -26.79
CA THR A 324 -6.33 11.98 -26.21
C THR A 324 -6.02 10.60 -25.67
N LEU A 325 -6.48 10.30 -24.45
CA LEU A 325 -6.50 8.97 -23.89
C LEU A 325 -7.93 8.44 -23.90
N ALA A 326 -8.14 7.27 -24.49
CA ALA A 326 -9.44 6.62 -24.58
C ALA A 326 -9.38 5.18 -24.01
N ILE A 327 -10.51 4.65 -23.56
CA ILE A 327 -10.67 3.23 -23.22
C ILE A 327 -11.54 2.57 -24.29
N GLU A 328 -11.14 1.40 -24.77
CA GLU A 328 -12.04 0.63 -25.64
C GLU A 328 -13.27 0.17 -24.82
N GLY A 329 -14.47 0.61 -25.21
CA GLY A 329 -15.71 0.36 -24.47
C GLY A 329 -16.58 -0.74 -25.05
N SER A 330 -17.50 -1.20 -24.22
CA SER A 330 -18.61 -2.10 -24.56
C SER A 330 -19.82 -1.73 -23.69
N ASP A 331 -20.93 -2.44 -23.84
CA ASP A 331 -22.13 -2.39 -22.98
C ASP A 331 -21.90 -2.76 -21.50
N LYS A 332 -20.64 -2.85 -21.07
CA LYS A 332 -20.19 -3.23 -19.72
C LYS A 332 -19.16 -2.21 -19.26
N ASN A 333 -19.03 -2.03 -17.95
CA ASN A 333 -18.08 -1.11 -17.36
C ASN A 333 -16.64 -1.60 -17.57
N ARG A 334 -15.85 -0.80 -18.30
CA ARG A 334 -14.41 -1.03 -18.51
C ARG A 334 -13.61 0.01 -17.73
N GLY A 335 -12.46 -0.41 -17.20
CA GLY A 335 -11.64 0.45 -16.34
C GLY A 335 -10.17 0.40 -16.71
N ALA A 336 -9.47 1.50 -16.43
CA ALA A 336 -8.02 1.53 -16.34
C ALA A 336 -7.58 2.28 -15.07
N ARG A 337 -6.56 1.75 -14.38
CA ARG A 337 -5.92 2.35 -13.21
C ARG A 337 -4.60 2.99 -13.62
N ILE A 338 -4.46 4.25 -13.27
CA ILE A 338 -3.33 5.11 -13.57
C ILE A 338 -2.75 5.62 -12.24
N GLY A 339 -1.44 5.53 -12.07
CA GLY A 339 -0.74 5.99 -10.88
C GLY A 339 -0.96 7.48 -10.65
N ARG A 340 -0.27 8.31 -11.44
CA ARG A 340 -0.50 9.75 -11.49
C ARG A 340 -1.00 10.17 -12.87
N LEU A 341 -2.12 10.88 -12.96
CA LEU A 341 -2.63 11.42 -14.22
C LEU A 341 -2.54 12.95 -14.24
N GLN A 342 -1.67 13.47 -15.10
CA GLN A 342 -1.52 14.90 -15.38
C GLN A 342 -2.05 15.22 -16.78
N MET A 343 -2.84 16.29 -16.93
CA MET A 343 -3.43 16.70 -18.20
C MET A 343 -3.17 18.17 -18.48
N GLU A 344 -2.69 18.49 -19.68
CA GLU A 344 -2.64 19.86 -20.21
C GLU A 344 -4.01 20.30 -20.75
N ALA A 345 -4.25 21.61 -20.87
CA ALA A 345 -5.57 22.19 -21.14
C ALA A 345 -6.23 21.76 -22.47
N GLY A 346 -5.45 21.51 -23.53
CA GLY A 346 -6.01 21.01 -24.80
C GLY A 346 -5.94 19.49 -24.96
N SER A 347 -5.57 18.74 -23.92
CA SER A 347 -5.67 17.29 -23.90
C SER A 347 -7.12 16.81 -23.66
N THR A 348 -7.40 15.53 -23.90
CA THR A 348 -8.72 14.95 -23.67
C THR A 348 -8.65 13.57 -23.03
N LEU A 349 -9.45 13.36 -21.98
CA LEU A 349 -9.77 12.05 -21.44
C LEU A 349 -11.14 11.62 -21.98
N MET A 350 -11.17 10.54 -22.75
CA MET A 350 -12.34 10.13 -23.52
C MET A 350 -12.83 8.74 -23.10
N GLY A 351 -14.14 8.52 -23.21
CA GLY A 351 -14.71 7.17 -23.23
C GLY A 351 -14.42 6.45 -24.56
N TYR A 352 -15.33 5.58 -24.99
CA TYR A 352 -15.18 4.84 -26.24
C TYR A 352 -15.37 5.68 -27.50
N TYR A 353 -14.34 5.75 -28.35
CA TYR A 353 -14.34 6.63 -29.52
C TYR A 353 -15.26 6.25 -30.68
N LYS A 354 -15.73 5.00 -30.79
CA LYS A 354 -16.60 4.56 -31.91
C LYS A 354 -18.10 4.80 -31.66
N SER A 355 -18.47 5.59 -30.65
CA SER A 355 -19.85 6.03 -30.37
C SER A 355 -20.89 4.89 -30.44
N LYS A 356 -20.79 3.90 -29.55
CA LYS A 356 -21.87 2.94 -29.29
C LYS A 356 -22.76 3.49 -28.17
N ALA A 357 -24.07 3.27 -28.28
CA ALA A 357 -25.08 3.83 -27.36
C ALA A 357 -24.87 3.48 -25.86
N SER A 358 -24.10 2.43 -25.54
CA SER A 358 -23.94 1.92 -24.18
C SER A 358 -22.48 1.71 -23.75
N ALA A 359 -21.50 2.35 -24.41
CA ALA A 359 -20.10 2.09 -24.11
C ALA A 359 -19.61 2.80 -22.83
N ASN A 360 -19.41 2.02 -21.76
CA ASN A 360 -19.06 2.55 -20.43
C ASN A 360 -17.55 2.46 -20.15
N SER A 361 -16.98 3.51 -19.57
CA SER A 361 -15.54 3.64 -19.29
C SER A 361 -15.28 4.39 -17.99
N TYR A 362 -14.31 3.93 -17.20
CA TYR A 362 -13.93 4.53 -15.92
C TYR A 362 -12.41 4.64 -15.81
N TYR A 363 -11.95 5.76 -15.28
CA TYR A 363 -10.54 6.00 -14.96
C TYR A 363 -10.37 6.01 -13.44
N LEU A 364 -9.61 5.04 -12.92
CA LEU A 364 -9.16 5.02 -11.54
C LEU A 364 -7.79 5.72 -11.49
N ILE A 365 -7.66 6.77 -10.69
CA ILE A 365 -6.50 7.68 -10.69
C ILE A 365 -6.00 7.95 -9.26
N GLY A 366 -4.70 8.18 -9.12
CA GLY A 366 -4.07 8.56 -7.85
C GLY A 366 -3.37 7.42 -7.11
N GLY A 367 -3.14 6.28 -7.77
CA GLY A 367 -2.48 5.12 -7.18
C GLY A 367 -1.07 5.36 -6.61
N THR A 368 -0.36 6.39 -7.09
CA THR A 368 0.99 6.75 -6.59
C THR A 368 0.95 7.81 -5.48
N ASN A 369 -0.23 8.24 -5.05
CA ASN A 369 -0.45 9.26 -4.01
C ASN A 369 0.04 10.68 -4.36
N ASP A 370 0.45 10.95 -5.60
CA ASP A 370 0.91 12.27 -6.01
C ASP A 370 -0.22 13.26 -6.30
N ASP A 371 0.12 14.54 -6.21
CA ASP A 371 -0.72 15.64 -6.67
C ASP A 371 -0.72 15.74 -8.21
N ALA A 372 -1.87 16.09 -8.79
CA ALA A 372 -1.98 16.29 -10.23
C ALA A 372 -3.05 17.31 -10.64
N VAL A 373 -2.93 17.81 -11.87
CA VAL A 373 -3.91 18.73 -12.48
C VAL A 373 -4.55 18.08 -13.70
N LEU A 374 -5.87 18.05 -13.71
CA LEU A 374 -6.70 17.62 -14.83
C LEU A 374 -7.22 18.86 -15.58
N ALA A 375 -6.34 19.51 -16.36
CA ALA A 375 -6.70 20.75 -17.06
C ALA A 375 -7.44 20.53 -18.38
N GLY A 376 -7.26 19.35 -18.99
CA GLY A 376 -7.90 18.99 -20.25
C GLY A 376 -9.39 18.67 -20.12
N ARG A 377 -10.00 18.31 -21.25
CA ARG A 377 -11.42 17.99 -21.32
C ARG A 377 -11.69 16.53 -20.98
N ILE A 378 -12.67 16.26 -20.13
CA ILE A 378 -13.14 14.90 -19.80
C ILE A 378 -14.55 14.73 -20.35
N ALA A 379 -14.74 13.91 -21.38
CA ALA A 379 -16.06 13.73 -22.01
C ALA A 379 -16.19 12.39 -22.78
N PRO A 380 -17.39 11.80 -22.85
CA PRO A 380 -17.65 10.69 -23.77
C PRO A 380 -17.44 11.14 -25.21
N ALA A 381 -17.15 10.19 -26.10
CA ALA A 381 -16.98 10.49 -27.51
C ALA A 381 -18.23 11.14 -28.10
N SER A 382 -18.03 12.19 -28.92
CA SER A 382 -19.11 12.97 -29.54
C SER A 382 -20.13 13.54 -28.54
N ASP A 383 -19.72 13.73 -27.27
CA ASP A 383 -20.57 14.23 -26.19
C ASP A 383 -21.84 13.39 -25.96
N ASN A 384 -21.76 12.09 -26.25
CA ASN A 384 -22.89 11.19 -26.12
C ASN A 384 -23.26 10.94 -24.64
N LYS A 385 -24.31 11.61 -24.17
CA LYS A 385 -24.82 11.51 -22.80
C LYS A 385 -25.31 10.12 -22.37
N GLN A 386 -25.51 9.20 -23.31
CA GLN A 386 -25.90 7.81 -23.00
C GLN A 386 -24.70 6.92 -22.62
N MET A 387 -23.48 7.33 -23.00
CA MET A 387 -22.26 6.63 -22.63
C MET A 387 -21.79 7.09 -21.26
N LEU A 388 -21.49 6.16 -20.36
CA LEU A 388 -20.93 6.51 -19.04
C LEU A 388 -19.41 6.68 -19.14
N LEU A 389 -18.93 7.86 -18.77
CA LEU A 389 -17.52 8.14 -18.53
C LEU A 389 -17.36 8.60 -17.08
N GLY A 390 -16.72 7.79 -16.25
CA GLY A 390 -16.53 8.10 -14.82
C GLY A 390 -15.07 8.30 -14.42
N LEU A 391 -14.87 9.03 -13.33
CA LEU A 391 -13.58 9.28 -12.69
C LEU A 391 -13.63 8.78 -11.24
N ILE A 392 -12.66 7.98 -10.83
CA ILE A 392 -12.55 7.44 -9.47
C ILE A 392 -11.19 7.86 -8.92
N LYS A 393 -11.20 8.69 -7.88
CA LYS A 393 -9.98 9.19 -7.23
C LYS A 393 -9.67 8.37 -5.98
N GLU A 394 -8.48 7.78 -5.96
CA GLU A 394 -7.89 7.06 -4.83
C GLU A 394 -6.54 7.66 -4.42
N GLY A 395 -5.93 7.10 -3.36
CA GLY A 395 -4.64 7.56 -2.84
C GLY A 395 -4.71 8.94 -2.16
N ALA A 396 -3.65 9.30 -1.45
CA ALA A 396 -3.63 10.47 -0.57
C ALA A 396 -3.54 11.83 -1.31
N GLY A 397 -3.00 11.85 -2.53
CA GLY A 397 -2.72 13.08 -3.29
C GLY A 397 -3.94 13.94 -3.62
N THR A 398 -3.68 15.20 -3.97
CA THR A 398 -4.65 16.23 -4.33
C THR A 398 -4.75 16.38 -5.85
N TYR A 399 -5.96 16.18 -6.38
CA TYR A 399 -6.23 16.35 -7.81
C TYR A 399 -7.04 17.62 -8.07
N ARG A 400 -6.56 18.47 -8.97
CA ARG A 400 -7.21 19.73 -9.35
C ARG A 400 -7.89 19.60 -10.71
N ILE A 401 -9.22 19.70 -10.77
CA ILE A 401 -9.97 19.76 -12.03
C ILE A 401 -10.16 21.22 -12.39
N THR A 402 -9.55 21.68 -13.49
CA THR A 402 -9.58 23.10 -13.89
C THR A 402 -10.34 23.33 -15.21
N GLY A 403 -10.70 22.25 -15.92
CA GLY A 403 -11.47 22.31 -17.16
C GLY A 403 -12.90 22.85 -16.96
N ASN A 404 -13.34 23.70 -17.90
CA ASN A 404 -14.65 24.38 -17.83
C ASN A 404 -15.74 23.73 -18.70
N THR A 405 -15.41 22.68 -19.46
CA THR A 405 -16.30 22.09 -20.47
C THR A 405 -16.36 20.56 -20.36
N ASN A 406 -16.24 20.04 -19.14
CA ASN A 406 -16.29 18.60 -18.88
C ASN A 406 -17.72 18.07 -18.99
N LEU A 407 -17.82 16.77 -19.26
CA LEU A 407 -19.04 15.98 -19.37
C LEU A 407 -18.76 14.56 -18.84
N ILE A 408 -18.68 14.41 -17.52
CA ILE A 408 -18.36 13.18 -16.80
C ILE A 408 -19.67 12.47 -16.45
N THR A 409 -20.25 11.80 -17.44
CA THR A 409 -21.58 11.17 -17.39
C THR A 409 -21.69 9.98 -16.45
N GLY A 410 -20.57 9.31 -16.15
CA GLY A 410 -20.47 8.23 -15.16
C GLY A 410 -20.22 8.74 -13.74
N GLY A 411 -20.09 10.06 -13.56
CA GLY A 411 -19.83 10.71 -12.28
C GLY A 411 -18.37 10.67 -11.83
N VAL A 412 -18.11 11.42 -10.76
CA VAL A 412 -16.84 11.49 -10.04
C VAL A 412 -17.04 10.88 -8.67
N ARG A 413 -16.20 9.89 -8.32
CA ARG A 413 -16.15 9.29 -6.99
C ARG A 413 -14.81 9.60 -6.35
N VAL A 414 -14.82 10.26 -5.20
CA VAL A 414 -13.62 10.49 -4.40
C VAL A 414 -13.61 9.47 -3.26
N VAL A 415 -12.74 8.47 -3.41
CA VAL A 415 -12.61 7.36 -2.46
C VAL A 415 -11.61 7.69 -1.35
N ALA A 416 -10.51 8.38 -1.70
CA ALA A 416 -9.49 8.84 -0.77
C ALA A 416 -8.76 10.08 -1.32
N GLY A 417 -8.06 10.80 -0.44
CA GLY A 417 -7.35 12.02 -0.76
C GLY A 417 -8.31 13.17 -1.09
N ARG A 418 -7.85 14.10 -1.95
CA ARG A 418 -8.55 15.37 -2.19
C ARG A 418 -8.82 15.59 -3.69
N VAL A 419 -10.00 16.10 -4.02
CA VAL A 419 -10.31 16.65 -5.36
C VAL A 419 -10.75 18.09 -5.22
N LEU A 420 -10.01 19.02 -5.84
CA LEU A 420 -10.34 20.43 -5.85
C LEU A 420 -10.87 20.82 -7.24
N PHE A 421 -12.10 21.31 -7.26
CA PHE A 421 -12.78 21.78 -8.45
C PHE A 421 -12.43 23.26 -8.66
N ASN A 422 -11.34 23.52 -9.38
CA ASN A 422 -10.73 24.84 -9.55
C ASN A 422 -10.91 25.38 -10.97
N ASN A 423 -12.04 25.05 -11.61
CA ASN A 423 -12.39 25.63 -12.90
C ASN A 423 -12.84 27.08 -12.75
N ASP A 424 -12.62 27.91 -13.78
CA ASP A 424 -12.99 29.33 -13.75
C ASP A 424 -14.53 29.49 -13.74
N ALA A 425 -15.07 29.64 -12.52
CA ALA A 425 -16.50 29.77 -12.26
C ALA A 425 -17.10 31.05 -12.89
N ALA A 426 -16.36 32.15 -12.94
CA ALA A 426 -16.83 33.40 -13.52
C ALA A 426 -17.04 33.25 -15.03
N SER A 427 -16.04 32.71 -15.74
CA SER A 427 -16.17 32.40 -17.17
C SER A 427 -17.25 31.36 -17.44
N ALA A 428 -17.38 30.34 -16.58
CA ALA A 428 -18.42 29.33 -16.76
C ALA A 428 -19.84 29.91 -16.63
N LYS A 429 -20.07 30.78 -15.63
CA LYS A 429 -21.35 31.46 -15.43
C LYS A 429 -21.68 32.39 -16.60
N SER A 430 -20.72 33.20 -17.05
CA SER A 430 -20.93 34.19 -18.12
C SER A 430 -21.13 33.53 -19.49
N LYS A 431 -20.44 32.42 -19.75
CA LYS A 431 -20.48 31.71 -21.05
C LYS A 431 -21.38 30.48 -21.05
N LYS A 432 -22.08 30.19 -19.94
CA LYS A 432 -22.98 29.03 -19.79
C LYS A 432 -22.25 27.72 -20.10
N LEU A 433 -21.13 27.49 -19.41
CA LEU A 433 -20.31 26.29 -19.59
C LEU A 433 -20.66 25.21 -18.55
N SER A 434 -20.36 23.96 -18.89
CA SER A 434 -20.71 22.77 -18.11
C SER A 434 -19.81 22.50 -16.89
N GLY A 435 -18.70 23.24 -16.78
CA GLY A 435 -17.85 23.24 -15.60
C GLY A 435 -16.99 22.00 -15.40
N SER A 436 -16.68 21.75 -14.13
CA SER A 436 -15.74 20.71 -13.71
C SER A 436 -16.23 19.28 -13.96
N ILE A 437 -17.53 19.01 -13.80
CA ILE A 437 -18.11 17.67 -13.97
C ILE A 437 -19.00 17.61 -15.21
N GLY A 438 -19.82 18.63 -15.46
CA GLY A 438 -20.82 18.61 -16.52
C GLY A 438 -22.23 18.38 -16.00
N THR A 439 -23.19 19.02 -16.66
CA THR A 439 -24.62 18.99 -16.30
C THR A 439 -25.16 17.56 -16.24
N PRO A 440 -25.78 17.13 -15.13
CA PRO A 440 -26.31 15.79 -15.00
C PRO A 440 -27.50 15.57 -15.94
N ALA A 441 -27.75 14.31 -16.27
CA ALA A 441 -28.95 13.92 -17.02
C ALA A 441 -30.25 14.22 -16.25
N SER A 442 -30.18 14.26 -14.91
CA SER A 442 -31.27 14.63 -14.01
C SER A 442 -30.73 15.31 -12.76
N ALA A 443 -31.41 16.36 -12.30
CA ALA A 443 -31.12 17.06 -11.05
C ALA A 443 -31.15 16.15 -9.82
N SER A 444 -31.91 15.05 -9.86
CA SER A 444 -32.06 14.11 -8.74
C SER A 444 -30.92 13.10 -8.63
N THR A 445 -30.02 13.01 -9.61
CA THR A 445 -28.92 12.04 -9.60
C THR A 445 -27.63 12.71 -9.20
N ALA A 446 -27.11 12.38 -8.01
CA ALA A 446 -25.80 12.85 -7.59
C ALA A 446 -24.71 12.21 -8.47
N SER A 447 -23.98 13.04 -9.21
CA SER A 447 -22.84 12.57 -10.03
C SER A 447 -21.50 12.88 -9.38
N LEU A 448 -21.48 13.51 -8.20
CA LEU A 448 -20.33 13.57 -7.32
C LEU A 448 -20.62 12.79 -6.04
N VAL A 449 -19.76 11.84 -5.69
CA VAL A 449 -19.80 11.10 -4.43
C VAL A 449 -18.46 11.26 -3.72
N VAL A 450 -18.50 11.77 -2.49
CA VAL A 450 -17.30 11.98 -1.64
C VAL A 450 -17.41 11.06 -0.44
N LEU A 451 -16.56 10.05 -0.36
CA LEU A 451 -16.57 9.08 0.73
C LEU A 451 -15.99 9.68 2.02
N GLN A 452 -16.28 9.04 3.15
CA GLN A 452 -15.99 9.53 4.50
C GLN A 452 -14.53 9.96 4.72
N GLN A 453 -13.58 9.23 4.14
CA GLN A 453 -12.13 9.50 4.25
C GLN A 453 -11.59 10.46 3.17
N ALA A 454 -12.47 11.03 2.35
CA ALA A 454 -12.10 11.86 1.21
C ALA A 454 -12.56 13.32 1.37
N THR A 455 -11.91 14.20 0.63
CA THR A 455 -12.27 15.62 0.57
C THR A 455 -12.59 16.04 -0.87
N ALA A 456 -13.68 16.77 -1.04
CA ALA A 456 -13.93 17.59 -2.22
C ALA A 456 -13.78 19.07 -1.84
N GLY A 457 -13.32 19.90 -2.75
CA GLY A 457 -13.11 21.31 -2.46
C GLY A 457 -12.92 22.17 -3.70
N GLY A 458 -12.29 23.33 -3.52
CA GLY A 458 -11.88 24.19 -4.61
C GLY A 458 -12.55 25.56 -4.64
N THR A 459 -12.17 26.37 -5.63
CA THR A 459 -12.66 27.75 -5.83
C THR A 459 -13.56 27.89 -7.06
N GLY A 460 -13.96 26.78 -7.67
CA GLY A 460 -14.68 26.74 -8.94
C GLY A 460 -16.16 26.42 -8.77
N HIS A 461 -16.72 25.71 -9.74
CA HIS A 461 -18.11 25.26 -9.65
C HIS A 461 -18.31 23.80 -10.11
N ILE A 462 -19.25 23.15 -9.44
CA ILE A 462 -19.68 21.77 -9.63
C ILE A 462 -21.08 21.81 -10.22
N ALA A 463 -21.19 21.53 -11.52
CA ALA A 463 -22.49 21.45 -12.20
C ALA A 463 -23.16 20.10 -11.99
N SER A 464 -23.26 19.61 -10.75
CA SER A 464 -23.90 18.33 -10.42
C SER A 464 -24.40 18.28 -8.97
N SER A 465 -25.46 17.50 -8.74
CA SER A 465 -25.85 17.12 -7.39
C SER A 465 -24.75 16.28 -6.74
N THR A 466 -24.55 16.47 -5.44
CA THR A 466 -23.39 15.95 -4.70
C THR A 466 -23.87 15.16 -3.50
N ASN A 467 -23.34 13.95 -3.31
CA ASN A 467 -23.56 13.12 -2.14
C ASN A 467 -22.29 13.12 -1.28
N LEU A 468 -22.35 13.78 -0.12
CA LEU A 468 -21.21 14.08 0.74
C LEU A 468 -21.26 13.22 2.00
N TYR A 469 -20.33 12.24 2.12
CA TYR A 469 -20.06 11.51 3.36
C TYR A 469 -18.82 12.04 4.10
N GLY A 470 -17.81 12.48 3.35
CA GLY A 470 -16.57 13.04 3.87
C GLY A 470 -16.60 14.56 4.01
N ILE A 471 -15.57 15.21 3.50
CA ILE A 471 -15.31 16.64 3.75
C ILE A 471 -15.58 17.47 2.48
N LEU A 472 -16.26 18.59 2.63
CA LEU A 472 -16.37 19.66 1.64
C LEU A 472 -15.59 20.87 2.14
N GLN A 473 -14.52 21.23 1.44
CA GLN A 473 -13.61 22.31 1.80
C GLN A 473 -13.54 23.34 0.65
N PRO A 474 -14.38 24.38 0.64
CA PRO A 474 -14.16 25.52 -0.25
C PRO A 474 -12.72 26.04 -0.16
N GLY A 475 -12.15 26.51 -1.28
CA GLY A 475 -10.77 26.98 -1.34
C GLY A 475 -9.77 26.06 -2.04
N ASP A 476 -8.60 26.60 -2.38
CA ASP A 476 -7.44 25.87 -2.93
C ASP A 476 -6.24 26.00 -1.98
N ASP A 477 -6.32 25.32 -0.84
CA ASP A 477 -5.36 25.45 0.27
C ASP A 477 -5.29 26.86 0.88
N GLY A 478 -6.36 27.62 0.67
CA GLY A 478 -6.61 28.95 1.19
C GLY A 478 -8.04 29.36 0.86
N ILE A 479 -8.43 30.56 1.25
CA ILE A 479 -9.81 31.02 1.20
C ILE A 479 -10.38 31.12 -0.22
N GLY A 480 -11.61 30.65 -0.43
CA GLY A 480 -12.33 30.79 -1.68
C GLY A 480 -13.81 30.43 -1.63
N GLN A 481 -14.44 30.44 -2.81
CA GLN A 481 -15.85 30.13 -2.97
C GLN A 481 -16.03 28.91 -3.86
N LEU A 482 -16.79 27.93 -3.37
CA LEU A 482 -17.21 26.76 -4.15
C LEU A 482 -18.70 26.83 -4.44
N ALA A 483 -19.08 26.76 -5.71
CA ALA A 483 -20.48 26.80 -6.13
C ALA A 483 -20.96 25.46 -6.67
N LEU A 484 -22.12 24.98 -6.23
CA LEU A 484 -22.88 23.91 -6.87
C LEU A 484 -23.95 24.55 -7.75
N ALA A 485 -23.71 24.63 -9.05
CA ALA A 485 -24.60 25.33 -9.97
C ALA A 485 -24.55 24.75 -11.39
N ASP A 486 -25.72 24.48 -11.97
CA ASP A 486 -25.84 24.12 -13.39
C ASP A 486 -26.09 25.38 -14.23
N TYR A 487 -25.02 26.00 -14.70
CA TYR A 487 -25.13 27.19 -15.53
C TYR A 487 -25.62 26.91 -16.95
N VAL A 488 -25.55 25.66 -17.43
CA VAL A 488 -26.00 25.28 -18.79
C VAL A 488 -27.51 25.05 -18.80
N GLY A 489 -27.99 24.11 -17.99
CA GLY A 489 -29.39 23.69 -17.97
C GLY A 489 -30.26 24.47 -16.99
N GLY A 490 -29.66 25.21 -16.04
CA GLY A 490 -30.38 25.93 -15.00
C GLY A 490 -31.06 25.01 -13.98
N GLN A 491 -30.65 23.74 -13.90
CA GLN A 491 -31.23 22.77 -12.96
C GLN A 491 -30.94 23.18 -11.52
N LYS A 492 -31.92 22.99 -10.64
CA LYS A 492 -31.77 23.15 -9.18
C LYS A 492 -31.09 21.89 -8.64
N LEU A 493 -29.85 22.04 -8.19
CA LEU A 493 -29.02 20.92 -7.75
C LEU A 493 -29.27 20.61 -6.27
N THR A 494 -28.91 19.39 -5.85
CA THR A 494 -29.01 18.99 -4.45
C THR A 494 -27.63 18.69 -3.87
N LEU A 495 -27.28 19.35 -2.78
CA LEU A 495 -26.21 18.90 -1.89
C LEU A 495 -26.82 17.97 -0.84
N ILE A 496 -26.58 16.66 -0.99
CA ILE A 496 -27.01 15.66 -0.02
C ILE A 496 -25.92 15.55 1.04
N VAL A 497 -26.19 16.04 2.24
CA VAL A 497 -25.30 15.94 3.40
C VAL A 497 -25.68 14.73 4.25
N ARG A 498 -24.66 13.95 4.62
CA ARG A 498 -24.79 12.71 5.40
C ARG A 498 -24.45 12.96 6.87
N PRO A 499 -24.77 12.04 7.79
CA PRO A 499 -24.63 12.29 9.23
C PRO A 499 -23.19 12.57 9.68
N SER A 500 -22.19 11.99 9.01
CA SER A 500 -20.76 12.22 9.26
C SER A 500 -20.13 13.33 8.40
N ALA A 501 -20.89 13.96 7.51
CA ALA A 501 -20.35 14.91 6.55
C ALA A 501 -19.83 16.17 7.24
N ARG A 502 -18.69 16.69 6.77
CA ARG A 502 -18.13 17.96 7.25
C ARG A 502 -18.09 18.99 6.14
N ILE A 503 -18.44 20.22 6.47
CA ILE A 503 -18.17 21.41 5.65
C ILE A 503 -17.20 22.27 6.44
N GLU A 504 -16.03 22.55 5.87
CA GLU A 504 -14.97 23.29 6.56
C GLU A 504 -14.75 24.64 5.89
N CYS A 505 -15.01 25.71 6.63
CA CYS A 505 -14.84 27.08 6.15
C CYS A 505 -13.77 27.80 6.97
N GLN A 506 -12.77 28.34 6.30
CA GLN A 506 -11.75 29.19 6.86
C GLN A 506 -12.13 30.68 6.76
N ILE A 507 -11.80 31.45 7.78
CA ILE A 507 -12.00 32.90 7.85
C ILE A 507 -10.66 33.58 8.08
N ALA A 508 -10.32 34.55 7.24
CA ALA A 508 -9.20 35.48 7.47
C ALA A 508 -9.70 36.87 7.86
N SER A 509 -10.75 37.38 7.23
CA SER A 509 -11.32 38.69 7.55
C SER A 509 -12.77 38.81 7.05
N ALA A 510 -13.47 39.89 7.39
CA ALA A 510 -14.83 40.16 6.89
C ALA A 510 -14.93 40.19 5.34
N GLU A 511 -13.82 40.45 4.64
CA GLU A 511 -13.75 40.48 3.18
C GLU A 511 -13.22 39.18 2.57
N SER A 512 -12.54 38.35 3.37
CA SER A 512 -11.86 37.14 2.94
C SER A 512 -12.23 35.97 3.85
N TYR A 513 -13.19 35.18 3.40
CA TYR A 513 -13.62 33.96 4.07
C TYR A 513 -14.27 32.99 3.07
N ASP A 514 -14.26 31.72 3.46
CA ASP A 514 -14.78 30.62 2.66
C ASP A 514 -16.30 30.65 2.50
N LYS A 515 -16.76 30.27 1.30
CA LYS A 515 -18.18 30.25 0.96
C LYS A 515 -18.56 28.99 0.18
N VAL A 516 -19.64 28.34 0.60
CA VAL A 516 -20.31 27.32 -0.21
C VAL A 516 -21.66 27.86 -0.70
N GLU A 517 -21.86 27.87 -2.00
CA GLU A 517 -23.11 28.30 -2.63
C GLU A 517 -23.77 27.12 -3.33
N VAL A 518 -25.02 26.80 -2.97
CA VAL A 518 -25.81 25.74 -3.62
C VAL A 518 -26.98 26.39 -4.37
N GLN A 519 -26.92 26.41 -5.70
CA GLN A 519 -28.05 26.78 -6.55
C GLN A 519 -29.07 25.63 -6.59
N GLY A 520 -29.78 25.47 -5.48
CA GLY A 520 -30.83 24.49 -5.28
C GLY A 520 -30.96 24.18 -3.80
N THR A 521 -31.10 22.90 -3.45
CA THR A 521 -31.47 22.49 -2.10
C THR A 521 -30.31 21.83 -1.37
N VAL A 522 -30.10 22.15 -0.10
CA VAL A 522 -29.33 21.30 0.81
C VAL A 522 -30.27 20.30 1.48
N SER A 523 -30.02 19.01 1.29
CA SER A 523 -30.87 17.94 1.82
C SER A 523 -30.10 17.06 2.77
N TYR A 524 -30.60 16.89 3.98
CA TYR A 524 -30.04 15.91 4.91
C TYR A 524 -30.63 14.53 4.68
N TYR A 525 -29.77 13.52 4.69
CA TYR A 525 -30.18 12.14 4.70
C TYR A 525 -29.48 11.40 5.84
N ASN A 526 -30.26 10.96 6.83
CA ASN A 526 -29.83 10.31 8.06
C ASN A 526 -29.22 8.89 7.90
N ILE A 527 -28.60 8.59 6.77
CA ILE A 527 -28.03 7.29 6.43
C ILE A 527 -26.52 7.42 6.28
N MET A 528 -25.75 6.62 7.02
CA MET A 528 -24.30 6.52 7.01
C MET A 528 -23.76 5.87 5.73
N GLN A 529 -22.43 5.83 5.53
CA GLN A 529 -21.81 5.23 4.33
C GLN A 529 -21.98 3.71 4.26
N ASP A 530 -22.04 3.04 5.41
CA ASP A 530 -22.43 1.64 5.55
C ASP A 530 -23.95 1.44 5.43
N TYR A 531 -24.70 2.50 5.17
CA TYR A 531 -26.15 2.50 5.02
C TYR A 531 -26.95 2.20 6.31
N SER A 532 -26.34 2.38 7.49
CA SER A 532 -27.07 2.43 8.77
C SER A 532 -27.78 3.78 8.97
N GLU A 533 -28.88 3.80 9.72
CA GLU A 533 -29.51 5.05 10.14
C GLU A 533 -28.73 5.67 11.29
N SER A 534 -28.61 7.00 11.32
CA SER A 534 -27.92 7.73 12.37
C SER A 534 -28.70 8.97 12.80
N THR A 535 -28.56 9.32 14.08
CA THR A 535 -29.12 10.55 14.66
C THR A 535 -28.16 11.73 14.52
N MET A 536 -26.96 11.50 13.97
CA MET A 536 -25.94 12.52 13.87
C MET A 536 -26.27 13.63 12.86
N MET A 537 -25.84 14.84 13.17
CA MET A 537 -26.06 15.99 12.29
C MET A 537 -24.81 16.31 11.49
N PRO A 538 -24.94 16.69 10.20
CA PRO A 538 -23.79 17.12 9.41
C PRO A 538 -23.11 18.33 10.08
N ARG A 539 -21.78 18.38 10.06
CA ARG A 539 -21.00 19.41 10.75
C ARG A 539 -20.61 20.54 9.82
N LEU A 540 -20.73 21.78 10.29
CA LEU A 540 -20.11 22.96 9.67
C LEU A 540 -19.06 23.51 10.63
N ARG A 541 -17.78 23.39 10.25
CA ARG A 541 -16.65 23.83 11.08
C ARG A 541 -16.09 25.15 10.55
N ILE A 542 -16.00 26.13 11.44
CA ILE A 542 -15.35 27.42 11.21
C ILE A 542 -13.90 27.30 11.70
N GLN A 543 -12.96 27.72 10.88
CA GLN A 543 -11.53 27.78 11.19
C GLN A 543 -11.00 29.19 10.95
N LEU A 544 -9.94 29.58 11.65
CA LEU A 544 -9.25 30.85 11.39
C LEU A 544 -8.01 30.61 10.54
N ALA A 545 -7.73 31.52 9.62
CA ALA A 545 -6.39 31.65 9.05
C ALA A 545 -5.39 32.07 10.14
N ASN A 546 -4.11 31.72 9.97
CA ASN A 546 -3.07 32.01 10.96
C ASN A 546 -2.90 33.52 11.23
N ASP A 547 -3.24 34.36 10.26
CA ASP A 547 -3.15 35.81 10.25
C ASP A 547 -4.55 36.49 10.25
N ALA A 548 -5.57 35.80 10.74
CA ALA A 548 -6.94 36.31 10.72
C ALA A 548 -7.08 37.65 11.48
N VAL A 549 -7.69 38.64 10.81
CA VAL A 549 -8.03 39.97 11.35
C VAL A 549 -9.54 40.08 11.43
N ILE A 550 -10.07 40.00 12.66
CA ILE A 550 -11.51 39.93 12.94
C ILE A 550 -11.88 41.00 13.97
N ASN A 551 -13.01 41.68 13.75
CA ASN A 551 -13.55 42.74 14.60
C ASN A 551 -14.93 42.38 15.15
N VAL A 552 -15.31 43.02 16.27
CA VAL A 552 -16.70 42.95 16.76
C VAL A 552 -17.65 43.53 15.71
N GLY A 553 -18.69 42.78 15.38
CA GLY A 553 -19.67 43.14 14.36
C GLY A 553 -19.40 42.53 12.98
N ASP A 554 -18.24 41.90 12.77
CA ASP A 554 -17.96 41.18 11.52
C ASP A 554 -18.97 40.04 11.32
N GLU A 555 -19.47 39.90 10.09
CA GLU A 555 -20.50 38.94 9.68
C GLU A 555 -20.01 38.11 8.50
N PHE A 556 -20.21 36.79 8.59
CA PHE A 556 -19.74 35.81 7.60
C PHE A 556 -20.89 34.90 7.16
N THR A 557 -21.35 35.05 5.92
CA THR A 557 -22.30 34.11 5.29
C THR A 557 -21.56 32.93 4.69
N LEU A 558 -21.40 31.86 5.45
CA LEU A 558 -20.52 30.71 5.12
C LEU A 558 -21.16 29.72 4.16
N PHE A 559 -22.49 29.61 4.19
CA PHE A 559 -23.24 28.65 3.39
C PHE A 559 -24.56 29.28 2.92
N THR A 560 -24.91 29.07 1.65
CA THR A 560 -26.20 29.49 1.09
C THR A 560 -26.82 28.40 0.21
N ALA A 561 -28.14 28.22 0.28
CA ALA A 561 -28.92 27.38 -0.61
C ALA A 561 -30.27 28.02 -0.94
N ASP A 562 -30.87 27.72 -2.10
CA ASP A 562 -32.23 28.15 -2.44
C ASP A 562 -33.28 27.57 -1.47
N GLY A 563 -32.99 26.42 -0.85
CA GLY A 563 -33.85 25.83 0.16
C GLY A 563 -33.18 24.74 0.99
N LYS A 564 -33.86 24.29 2.03
CA LYS A 564 -33.44 23.22 2.94
C LYS A 564 -34.49 22.11 2.94
N ALA A 565 -34.06 20.85 2.88
CA ALA A 565 -34.97 19.70 2.93
C ALA A 565 -34.37 18.54 3.74
N ALA A 566 -35.17 17.53 4.01
CA ALA A 566 -34.74 16.29 4.63
C ALA A 566 -35.39 15.10 3.93
N TYR A 567 -34.68 13.97 3.85
CA TYR A 567 -35.31 12.71 3.49
C TYR A 567 -36.14 12.19 4.68
N ASN A 568 -37.37 11.75 4.42
CA ASN A 568 -38.34 11.28 5.43
C ASN A 568 -38.73 12.33 6.50
N ASP A 569 -38.67 13.62 6.17
CA ASP A 569 -39.08 14.72 7.06
C ASP A 569 -38.36 14.73 8.43
N VAL A 570 -37.15 14.15 8.50
CA VAL A 570 -36.35 14.12 9.73
C VAL A 570 -35.86 15.55 10.04
N PRO A 571 -36.21 16.11 11.21
CA PRO A 571 -35.70 17.41 11.62
C PRO A 571 -34.18 17.39 11.71
N TRP A 572 -33.52 18.39 11.12
CA TRP A 572 -32.07 18.49 11.14
C TRP A 572 -31.61 19.94 11.10
N GLN A 573 -30.37 20.14 11.53
CA GLN A 573 -29.64 21.40 11.43
C GLN A 573 -28.14 21.06 11.32
N PHE A 574 -27.31 21.99 10.89
CA PHE A 574 -25.86 21.80 11.02
C PHE A 574 -25.45 21.78 12.49
N ASP A 575 -24.58 20.84 12.85
CA ASP A 575 -23.74 20.95 14.04
C ASP A 575 -22.63 21.97 13.75
N VAL A 576 -22.80 23.21 14.19
CA VAL A 576 -21.84 24.29 13.89
C VAL A 576 -20.76 24.34 14.96
N ARG A 577 -19.50 24.23 14.54
CA ARG A 577 -18.32 24.35 15.41
C ARG A 577 -17.51 25.58 15.05
N PHE A 578 -17.01 26.29 16.05
CA PHE A 578 -16.29 27.55 15.87
C PHE A 578 -15.06 27.65 16.80
N PRO A 579 -14.05 28.45 16.41
CA PRO A 579 -12.80 28.55 17.16
C PRO A 579 -13.02 29.27 18.50
N LYS A 580 -12.39 28.76 19.57
CA LYS A 580 -12.40 29.32 20.94
C LYS A 580 -11.55 30.59 21.10
N ALA A 581 -11.46 31.40 20.04
CA ALA A 581 -10.74 32.68 20.03
C ALA A 581 -11.68 33.87 20.26
N TYR A 582 -12.95 33.76 19.86
CA TYR A 582 -13.93 34.84 19.87
C TYR A 582 -15.29 34.37 20.38
N THR A 583 -16.18 35.32 20.71
CA THR A 583 -17.61 35.04 20.89
C THR A 583 -18.35 35.20 19.57
N TRP A 584 -19.11 34.19 19.19
CA TRP A 584 -19.79 33.99 17.91
C TRP A 584 -21.29 33.81 18.11
N ALA A 585 -22.12 34.64 17.46
CA ALA A 585 -23.52 34.33 17.23
C ALA A 585 -23.65 33.65 15.86
N VAL A 586 -24.00 32.36 15.83
CA VAL A 586 -24.22 31.62 14.58
C VAL A 586 -25.69 31.28 14.41
N GLU A 587 -26.25 31.67 13.27
CA GLU A 587 -27.67 31.52 12.94
C GLU A 587 -27.83 30.70 11.66
N GLN A 588 -28.76 29.74 11.69
CA GLN A 588 -29.25 29.03 10.51
C GLN A 588 -30.61 29.63 10.14
N ILE A 589 -30.64 30.45 9.09
CA ILE A 589 -31.80 31.27 8.72
C ILE A 589 -32.49 30.63 7.50
N GLU A 590 -33.80 30.48 7.58
CA GLU A 590 -34.67 30.01 6.50
C GLU A 590 -35.81 31.03 6.32
N ASP A 591 -35.79 31.75 5.21
CA ASP A 591 -36.79 32.77 4.85
C ASP A 591 -37.04 32.81 3.33
N ASP A 592 -37.77 33.82 2.84
CA ASP A 592 -38.05 34.02 1.41
C ASP A 592 -36.79 34.15 0.54
N GLY A 593 -35.63 34.44 1.16
CA GLY A 593 -34.31 34.50 0.52
C GLY A 593 -33.56 33.17 0.47
N GLY A 594 -34.16 32.08 0.98
CA GLY A 594 -33.57 30.74 1.00
C GLY A 594 -32.96 30.37 2.36
N PHE A 595 -32.11 29.34 2.36
CA PHE A 595 -31.40 28.86 3.55
C PHE A 595 -29.98 29.41 3.61
N ARG A 596 -29.56 29.95 4.76
CA ARG A 596 -28.20 30.46 4.96
C ARG A 596 -27.67 30.18 6.37
N VAL A 597 -26.37 29.99 6.48
CA VAL A 597 -25.65 29.92 7.77
C VAL A 597 -24.77 31.15 7.91
N VAL A 598 -25.06 31.97 8.91
CA VAL A 598 -24.39 33.26 9.15
C VAL A 598 -23.73 33.23 10.52
N ALA A 599 -22.42 33.53 10.57
CA ALA A 599 -21.66 33.67 11.80
C ALA A 599 -21.32 35.15 12.03
N ARG A 600 -21.54 35.66 13.25
CA ARG A 600 -21.26 37.05 13.64
C ARG A 600 -20.36 37.08 14.87
N VAL A 601 -19.38 37.97 14.89
CA VAL A 601 -18.52 38.15 16.09
C VAL A 601 -19.14 39.18 17.01
N THR A 602 -19.46 38.76 18.24
CA THR A 602 -20.11 39.61 19.24
C THR A 602 -19.14 40.09 20.33
N SER A 603 -18.00 39.43 20.48
CA SER A 603 -16.91 39.84 21.37
C SER A 603 -15.56 39.32 20.87
N LEU A 604 -14.49 40.08 21.10
CA LEU A 604 -13.11 39.64 20.84
C LEU A 604 -12.57 38.69 21.93
N ASP A 605 -13.23 38.65 23.08
CA ASP A 605 -12.97 37.65 24.11
C ASP A 605 -13.84 36.41 23.86
N TYR A 606 -13.35 35.24 24.25
CA TYR A 606 -14.14 34.01 24.26
C TYR A 606 -15.15 34.02 25.42
N GLY A 607 -16.44 34.00 25.09
CA GLY A 607 -17.55 34.13 26.04
C GLY A 607 -18.03 32.84 26.69
N GLY A 608 -17.26 31.74 26.62
CA GLY A 608 -17.66 30.44 27.19
C GLY A 608 -18.76 29.70 26.41
N GLN A 609 -19.10 30.18 25.21
CA GLN A 609 -20.08 29.55 24.34
C GLN A 609 -19.50 28.32 23.64
N GLY A 610 -20.26 27.21 23.64
CA GLY A 610 -19.82 25.98 22.97
C GLY A 610 -18.83 25.14 23.79
N GLU A 611 -19.05 24.97 25.10
CA GLU A 611 -18.31 24.01 25.94
C GLU A 611 -18.53 22.53 25.58
N ALA A 612 -19.05 22.24 24.38
CA ALA A 612 -18.86 20.92 23.80
C ALA A 612 -17.37 20.82 23.41
N ASP A 613 -16.65 19.96 24.12
CA ASP A 613 -15.23 19.71 23.91
C ASP A 613 -14.97 19.37 22.43
N ASP A 614 -13.77 19.63 21.90
CA ASP A 614 -13.37 19.10 20.57
C ASP A 614 -13.37 17.55 20.56
N SER A 615 -13.67 16.94 21.72
CA SER A 615 -13.99 15.54 21.92
C SER A 615 -15.48 15.17 21.76
N ASP A 616 -16.27 15.95 21.02
CA ASP A 616 -17.52 15.47 20.41
C ASP A 616 -17.24 15.14 18.95
N LEU A 617 -16.88 13.90 18.69
CA LEU A 617 -16.23 13.55 17.45
C LEU A 617 -17.23 12.85 16.57
N MET A 618 -17.22 13.28 15.32
CA MET A 618 -17.97 12.59 14.29
C MET A 618 -17.25 11.28 13.96
N PRO A 619 -17.92 10.24 13.44
CA PRO A 619 -17.26 9.15 12.74
C PRO A 619 -16.31 9.72 11.69
N GLY A 620 -15.01 9.60 11.94
CA GLY A 620 -13.94 10.21 11.15
C GLY A 620 -13.10 11.26 11.90
N ASP A 621 -13.60 11.80 13.00
CA ASP A 621 -12.86 12.53 14.03
C ASP A 621 -12.59 11.62 15.26
N GLU A 622 -13.47 10.67 15.55
CA GLU A 622 -13.18 9.40 16.26
C GLU A 622 -13.83 8.24 15.53
N GLU A 623 -13.37 7.03 15.86
CA GLU A 623 -13.96 5.80 15.38
C GLU A 623 -15.46 5.71 15.73
N ALA A 624 -16.25 5.30 14.73
CA ALA A 624 -17.68 5.05 14.86
C ALA A 624 -18.05 4.31 16.16
N ASP A 625 -18.99 4.87 16.93
CA ASP A 625 -19.58 4.26 18.11
C ASP A 625 -20.77 3.31 17.80
N ASP A 626 -20.78 2.76 16.58
CA ASP A 626 -21.81 1.82 16.08
C ASP A 626 -21.31 0.36 16.03
N ILE A 627 -20.26 0.03 16.79
CA ILE A 627 -19.79 -1.34 16.88
C ILE A 627 -20.69 -2.09 17.87
N THR A 628 -21.68 -2.80 17.34
CA THR A 628 -22.42 -3.82 18.09
C THR A 628 -21.66 -5.14 18.02
N LEU A 629 -20.85 -5.43 19.05
CA LEU A 629 -20.20 -6.74 19.21
C LEU A 629 -21.20 -7.77 19.74
N ASP A 630 -21.58 -8.75 18.92
CA ASP A 630 -22.31 -9.93 19.38
C ASP A 630 -21.35 -10.95 20.02
N LEU A 631 -20.92 -10.64 21.25
CA LEU A 631 -19.98 -11.48 22.00
C LEU A 631 -20.53 -12.90 22.24
N ALA A 632 -21.86 -13.07 22.27
CA ALA A 632 -22.48 -14.38 22.49
C ALA A 632 -22.42 -15.27 21.24
N ALA A 633 -22.46 -14.66 20.04
CA ALA A 633 -22.15 -15.37 18.81
C ALA A 633 -20.66 -15.71 18.72
N GLU A 634 -19.79 -14.74 19.03
CA GLU A 634 -18.33 -14.92 18.93
C GLU A 634 -17.81 -16.05 19.83
N GLN A 635 -18.38 -16.21 21.03
CA GLN A 635 -18.04 -17.28 21.97
C GLN A 635 -18.26 -18.70 21.45
N LYS A 636 -18.96 -18.87 20.33
CA LYS A 636 -19.20 -20.19 19.70
C LYS A 636 -18.12 -20.54 18.68
N GLU A 637 -17.30 -19.58 18.27
CA GLU A 637 -16.22 -19.78 17.30
C GLU A 637 -15.02 -20.47 17.97
N SER A 638 -14.40 -21.41 17.25
CA SER A 638 -13.28 -22.22 17.76
C SER A 638 -11.90 -21.84 17.21
N THR A 639 -11.84 -20.97 16.20
CA THR A 639 -10.59 -20.47 15.62
C THR A 639 -9.84 -19.62 16.66
N THR A 640 -8.52 -19.80 16.78
CA THR A 640 -7.69 -19.06 17.74
C THR A 640 -7.25 -17.71 17.17
N LEU A 641 -6.83 -16.77 18.03
CA LEU A 641 -6.27 -15.49 17.57
C LEU A 641 -5.05 -15.72 16.67
N ARG A 642 -4.17 -16.64 17.06
CA ARG A 642 -3.03 -17.11 16.29
C ARG A 642 -3.41 -17.54 14.87
N SER A 643 -4.43 -18.40 14.72
CA SER A 643 -4.81 -18.90 13.39
C SER A 643 -5.28 -17.77 12.45
N PHE A 644 -6.03 -16.79 12.97
CA PHE A 644 -6.39 -15.62 12.17
C PHE A 644 -5.17 -14.76 11.82
N ALA A 645 -4.30 -14.49 12.79
CA ALA A 645 -3.08 -13.71 12.59
C ALA A 645 -2.16 -14.35 11.53
N ASP A 646 -1.94 -15.67 11.63
CA ASP A 646 -1.15 -16.45 10.68
C ASP A 646 -1.76 -16.41 9.27
N ALA A 647 -3.09 -16.54 9.13
CA ALA A 647 -3.78 -16.45 7.84
C ALA A 647 -3.61 -15.08 7.16
N MET A 648 -3.45 -14.02 7.95
CA MET A 648 -3.23 -12.65 7.45
C MET A 648 -1.75 -12.30 7.24
N GLY A 649 -0.81 -13.17 7.64
CA GLY A 649 0.62 -12.84 7.68
C GLY A 649 0.96 -11.73 8.69
N LYS A 650 0.22 -11.64 9.80
CA LYS A 650 0.37 -10.63 10.86
C LYS A 650 0.61 -11.29 12.22
N TYR A 651 0.93 -10.48 13.22
CA TYR A 651 1.28 -10.93 14.56
C TYR A 651 0.29 -10.46 15.62
N VAL A 652 -0.19 -11.40 16.44
CA VAL A 652 -0.85 -11.15 17.72
C VAL A 652 0.00 -11.80 18.80
N GLY A 653 0.55 -10.98 19.68
CA GLY A 653 1.55 -11.39 20.66
C GLY A 653 1.14 -11.15 22.11
N THR A 654 1.92 -11.72 23.03
CA THR A 654 1.78 -11.48 24.47
C THR A 654 3.14 -11.31 25.17
N CYS A 655 3.18 -10.43 26.16
CA CYS A 655 4.30 -10.29 27.08
C CYS A 655 4.30 -11.42 28.12
N VAL A 656 5.47 -12.03 28.29
CA VAL A 656 5.66 -13.24 29.10
C VAL A 656 6.60 -12.95 30.27
N PRO A 657 6.09 -12.95 31.52
CA PRO A 657 6.93 -12.94 32.72
C PRO A 657 7.47 -14.34 32.96
N VAL A 658 8.65 -14.66 32.39
CA VAL A 658 9.31 -15.97 32.52
C VAL A 658 9.58 -16.31 33.99
N TRP A 659 9.79 -15.30 34.83
CA TRP A 659 9.93 -15.47 36.28
C TRP A 659 8.66 -15.95 37.01
N LYS A 660 7.48 -15.87 36.38
CA LYS A 660 6.19 -16.33 36.95
C LYS A 660 5.55 -17.50 36.20
N ILE A 661 5.93 -17.73 34.94
CA ILE A 661 5.36 -18.77 34.08
C ILE A 661 6.45 -19.80 33.78
N ASN A 662 6.16 -21.07 34.03
CA ASN A 662 7.07 -22.15 33.67
C ASN A 662 6.99 -22.44 32.16
N VAL A 663 7.63 -21.58 31.37
CA VAL A 663 7.62 -21.64 29.91
C VAL A 663 8.28 -22.89 29.34
N ASP A 664 9.11 -23.60 30.12
CA ASP A 664 9.76 -24.85 29.70
C ASP A 664 8.86 -26.08 29.80
N ASN A 665 7.65 -25.94 30.36
CA ASN A 665 6.69 -27.02 30.48
C ASN A 665 5.43 -26.72 29.65
N ASP A 666 5.28 -27.37 28.50
CA ASP A 666 4.11 -27.21 27.63
C ASP A 666 2.80 -27.73 28.27
N ASN A 667 2.86 -28.49 29.37
CA ASN A 667 1.68 -28.90 30.16
C ASN A 667 1.25 -27.84 31.18
N ASP A 668 2.04 -26.78 31.38
CA ASP A 668 1.61 -25.63 32.16
C ASP A 668 0.50 -24.90 31.39
N ALA A 669 -0.63 -24.64 32.05
CA ALA A 669 -1.82 -24.10 31.40
C ALA A 669 -1.56 -22.73 30.73
N ARG A 670 -0.67 -21.90 31.28
CA ARG A 670 -0.33 -20.60 30.72
C ARG A 670 0.63 -20.74 29.55
N THR A 671 1.59 -21.67 29.62
CA THR A 671 2.45 -22.02 28.49
C THR A 671 1.63 -22.56 27.30
N SER A 672 0.68 -23.47 27.54
CA SER A 672 -0.22 -23.96 26.49
C SER A 672 -1.10 -22.85 25.91
N LEU A 673 -1.54 -21.90 26.76
CA LEU A 673 -2.33 -20.75 26.32
C LEU A 673 -1.51 -19.83 25.39
N ILE A 674 -0.28 -19.51 25.77
CA ILE A 674 0.64 -18.71 24.93
C ILE A 674 0.79 -19.38 23.56
N ALA A 675 1.15 -20.67 23.53
CA ALA A 675 1.41 -21.41 22.30
C ALA A 675 0.19 -21.52 21.37
N SER A 676 -1.02 -21.62 21.93
CA SER A 676 -2.25 -21.82 21.16
C SER A 676 -2.87 -20.53 20.63
N GLN A 677 -2.70 -19.41 21.34
CA GLN A 677 -3.41 -18.16 21.05
C GLN A 677 -2.53 -17.08 20.42
N PHE A 678 -1.22 -17.13 20.61
CA PHE A 678 -0.32 -16.07 20.14
C PHE A 678 0.73 -16.63 19.18
N ASN A 679 1.18 -15.80 18.24
CA ASN A 679 2.29 -16.10 17.33
C ASN A 679 3.48 -15.13 17.51
N ALA A 680 3.45 -14.29 18.55
CA ALA A 680 4.56 -13.42 18.93
C ALA A 680 4.71 -13.32 20.47
N VAL A 681 5.94 -13.13 20.95
CA VAL A 681 6.25 -13.02 22.38
C VAL A 681 7.35 -11.98 22.66
N VAL A 682 7.34 -11.48 23.90
CA VAL A 682 8.35 -10.55 24.45
C VAL A 682 8.54 -10.85 25.94
N CYS A 683 9.76 -10.68 26.46
CA CYS A 683 10.02 -10.78 27.90
C CYS A 683 9.53 -9.53 28.63
N GLU A 684 8.91 -9.69 29.80
CA GLU A 684 8.47 -8.54 30.63
C GLU A 684 9.67 -7.75 31.18
N ASN A 685 10.71 -8.48 31.65
CA ASN A 685 11.85 -7.87 32.34
C ASN A 685 13.20 -8.52 32.01
N GLU A 686 13.20 -9.76 31.56
CA GLU A 686 14.38 -10.63 31.52
C GLU A 686 15.41 -10.24 30.45
N MET A 687 15.04 -9.35 29.53
CA MET A 687 15.91 -8.82 28.48
C MET A 687 16.28 -7.35 28.68
N LYS A 688 15.89 -6.74 29.81
CA LYS A 688 16.28 -5.36 30.17
C LYS A 688 17.74 -5.33 30.65
N PHE A 689 18.31 -4.14 30.72
CA PHE A 689 19.74 -3.95 31.00
C PHE A 689 20.14 -4.58 32.34
N ASP A 690 19.45 -4.26 33.43
CA ASP A 690 19.79 -4.79 34.76
C ASP A 690 19.67 -6.33 34.87
N ALA A 691 18.79 -6.95 34.09
CA ALA A 691 18.63 -8.39 34.02
C ALA A 691 19.73 -9.06 33.20
N THR A 692 20.14 -8.43 32.10
CA THR A 692 21.11 -8.99 31.15
C THR A 692 22.57 -8.69 31.52
N GLU A 693 22.84 -7.60 32.24
CA GLU A 693 24.18 -7.21 32.72
C GLU A 693 24.12 -6.72 34.19
N PRO A 694 23.78 -7.60 35.16
CA PRO A 694 23.60 -7.23 36.56
C PRO A 694 24.88 -6.69 37.23
N ASN A 695 26.06 -7.15 36.78
CA ASN A 695 27.37 -6.58 37.11
C ASN A 695 28.12 -6.21 35.84
N ARG A 696 28.95 -5.17 35.89
CA ARG A 696 29.69 -4.66 34.73
C ARG A 696 30.51 -5.76 34.04
N GLY A 697 30.18 -6.07 32.79
CA GLY A 697 30.85 -7.10 31.99
C GLY A 697 30.46 -8.54 32.32
N GLU A 698 29.54 -8.79 33.25
CA GLU A 698 29.02 -10.11 33.59
C GLU A 698 27.58 -10.24 33.06
N PHE A 699 27.42 -10.95 31.95
CA PHE A 699 26.13 -11.11 31.30
C PHE A 699 25.35 -12.34 31.78
N SER A 700 24.02 -12.21 31.86
CA SER A 700 23.09 -13.26 32.24
C SER A 700 21.96 -13.37 31.21
N PHE A 701 21.90 -14.50 30.50
CA PHE A 701 20.92 -14.71 29.42
C PHE A 701 19.89 -15.80 29.69
N GLY A 702 20.04 -16.57 30.79
CA GLY A 702 19.29 -17.81 31.02
C GLY A 702 17.77 -17.65 30.91
N SER A 703 17.18 -16.62 31.53
CA SER A 703 15.74 -16.41 31.48
C SER A 703 15.25 -15.90 30.11
N GLY A 704 16.04 -15.09 29.40
CA GLY A 704 15.75 -14.73 28.01
C GLY A 704 15.84 -15.96 27.09
N ASP A 705 16.84 -16.83 27.29
CA ASP A 705 16.99 -18.09 26.54
C ASP A 705 15.79 -19.03 26.74
N GLN A 706 15.14 -19.02 27.90
CA GLN A 706 13.89 -19.77 28.12
C GLN A 706 12.76 -19.27 27.20
N LEU A 707 12.60 -17.96 27.03
CA LEU A 707 11.62 -17.41 26.07
C LEU A 707 11.99 -17.78 24.63
N ILE A 708 13.27 -17.66 24.26
CA ILE A 708 13.75 -18.04 22.92
C ILE A 708 13.48 -19.52 22.64
N ASN A 709 13.66 -20.39 23.64
CA ASN A 709 13.36 -21.81 23.50
C ASN A 709 11.85 -22.07 23.36
N LEU A 710 11.00 -21.35 24.09
CA LEU A 710 9.55 -21.39 23.89
C LEU A 710 9.19 -20.98 22.45
N ALA A 711 9.75 -19.87 21.98
CA ALA A 711 9.50 -19.35 20.64
C ALA A 711 9.92 -20.34 19.54
N LYS A 712 11.09 -20.97 19.69
CA LYS A 712 11.54 -22.03 18.77
C LYS A 712 10.62 -23.24 18.77
N ARG A 713 10.15 -23.70 19.93
CA ARG A 713 9.25 -24.87 20.04
C ARG A 713 7.91 -24.63 19.36
N HIS A 714 7.40 -23.40 19.43
CA HIS A 714 6.05 -23.06 18.98
C HIS A 714 6.01 -22.13 17.76
N ASN A 715 7.15 -21.90 17.11
CA ASN A 715 7.31 -21.00 15.95
C ASN A 715 6.71 -19.60 16.21
N LEU A 716 7.21 -18.93 17.24
CA LEU A 716 6.76 -17.60 17.65
C LEU A 716 7.77 -16.55 17.21
N TYR A 717 7.26 -15.42 16.73
CA TYR A 717 8.04 -14.20 16.51
C TYR A 717 8.51 -13.62 17.85
N VAL A 718 9.76 -13.19 17.95
CA VAL A 718 10.34 -12.69 19.21
C VAL A 718 10.70 -11.22 19.10
N ARG A 719 10.16 -10.41 20.01
CA ARG A 719 10.64 -9.05 20.26
C ARG A 719 11.62 -9.04 21.43
N GLY A 720 12.75 -8.37 21.27
CA GLY A 720 13.69 -8.07 22.34
C GLY A 720 13.41 -6.70 22.96
N HIS A 721 13.33 -6.63 24.29
CA HIS A 721 12.95 -5.41 25.01
C HIS A 721 13.73 -5.29 26.34
N ALA A 722 14.56 -4.27 26.56
CA ALA A 722 15.02 -3.22 25.64
C ALA A 722 16.49 -2.87 25.91
N LEU A 723 17.21 -2.38 24.88
CA LEU A 723 18.68 -2.21 24.93
C LEU A 723 19.13 -0.91 25.61
N ALA A 724 18.49 0.22 25.27
CA ALA A 724 18.78 1.53 25.85
C ALA A 724 17.52 2.12 26.47
N TRP A 725 17.46 2.12 27.80
CA TRP A 725 16.37 2.71 28.56
C TRP A 725 16.91 3.54 29.72
N HIS A 726 16.07 4.41 30.28
CA HIS A 726 16.38 5.17 31.48
C HIS A 726 15.98 4.41 32.76
N SER A 727 15.07 3.45 32.67
CA SER A 727 14.64 2.60 33.78
C SER A 727 15.32 1.23 33.72
N GLN A 728 15.35 0.52 34.86
CA GLN A 728 15.94 -0.83 34.99
C GLN A 728 17.37 -0.91 34.43
N VAL A 729 18.14 0.15 34.72
CA VAL A 729 19.56 0.26 34.44
C VAL A 729 20.34 -0.23 35.66
N PRO A 730 21.39 -1.05 35.52
CA PRO A 730 22.04 -1.67 36.66
C PRO A 730 22.73 -0.65 37.57
N GLY A 731 22.70 -0.92 38.88
CA GLY A 731 23.20 -0.03 39.92
C GLY A 731 24.68 0.34 39.80
N TRP A 732 25.48 -0.48 39.10
CA TRP A 732 26.89 -0.20 38.84
C TRP A 732 27.11 0.91 37.80
N LEU A 733 26.10 1.21 36.99
CA LEU A 733 26.15 2.27 35.97
C LEU A 733 25.52 3.57 36.48
N THR A 734 24.40 3.48 37.17
CA THR A 734 23.68 4.64 37.72
C THR A 734 22.84 4.21 38.91
N SER A 735 22.67 5.12 39.88
CA SER A 735 21.86 4.86 41.07
C SER A 735 20.35 4.99 40.84
N ASP A 736 19.94 5.70 39.79
CA ASP A 736 18.52 6.03 39.55
C ASP A 736 18.15 6.10 38.06
N GLY A 737 19.01 5.59 37.17
CA GLY A 737 18.76 5.61 35.72
C GLY A 737 19.03 6.96 35.04
N THR A 738 19.01 8.05 35.82
CA THR A 738 19.00 9.43 35.33
C THR A 738 20.35 10.11 35.54
N LYS A 739 20.94 9.93 36.72
CA LYS A 739 22.20 10.58 37.10
C LYS A 739 23.38 9.77 36.61
N ASN A 740 24.42 10.48 36.20
CA ASN A 740 25.76 9.92 36.07
C ASN A 740 26.43 9.86 37.46
N SER A 741 25.91 8.98 38.33
CA SER A 741 26.27 8.92 39.76
C SER A 741 27.75 8.64 40.03
N TYR A 742 28.46 8.08 39.03
CA TYR A 742 29.88 7.73 39.11
C TYR A 742 30.78 8.65 38.27
N ASN A 743 30.24 9.76 37.76
CA ASN A 743 30.97 10.76 36.96
C ASN A 743 31.75 10.15 35.79
N LEU A 744 31.16 9.17 35.11
CA LEU A 744 31.71 8.51 33.94
C LEU A 744 31.82 9.50 32.77
N SER A 745 32.92 9.47 32.03
CA SER A 745 33.06 10.30 30.84
C SER A 745 32.10 9.86 29.73
N ARG A 746 31.81 10.79 28.79
CA ARG A 746 31.03 10.48 27.58
C ARG A 746 31.59 9.26 26.82
N THR A 747 32.91 9.15 26.69
CA THR A 747 33.57 8.02 26.02
C THR A 747 33.35 6.71 26.76
N GLU A 748 33.40 6.72 28.09
CA GLU A 748 33.12 5.52 28.90
C GLU A 748 31.66 5.09 28.78
N LEU A 749 30.71 6.03 28.80
CA LEU A 749 29.29 5.73 28.63
C LEU A 749 28.98 5.15 27.24
N LEU A 750 29.56 5.71 26.17
CA LEU A 750 29.46 5.15 24.82
C LEU A 750 30.07 3.75 24.75
N ALA A 751 31.23 3.52 25.38
CA ALA A 751 31.86 2.20 25.42
C ALA A 751 31.02 1.17 26.19
N ILE A 752 30.38 1.58 27.29
CA ILE A 752 29.47 0.74 28.07
C ILE A 752 28.24 0.37 27.23
N LEU A 753 27.57 1.36 26.64
CA LEU A 753 26.39 1.11 25.81
C LEU A 753 26.71 0.21 24.61
N LYS A 754 27.86 0.46 23.95
CA LYS A 754 28.35 -0.39 22.86
C LYS A 754 28.59 -1.82 23.34
N ASN A 755 29.31 -2.00 24.44
CA ASN A 755 29.60 -3.32 24.99
C ASN A 755 28.30 -4.07 25.31
N HIS A 756 27.34 -3.40 25.93
CA HIS A 756 26.04 -3.97 26.25
C HIS A 756 25.33 -4.45 24.97
N ILE A 757 25.13 -3.56 24.00
CA ILE A 757 24.42 -3.89 22.75
C ILE A 757 25.08 -5.03 21.99
N PHE A 758 26.41 -5.03 21.82
CA PHE A 758 27.09 -6.09 21.08
C PHE A 758 27.02 -7.46 21.77
N ASN A 759 27.06 -7.51 23.11
CA ASN A 759 26.95 -8.78 23.82
C ASN A 759 25.49 -9.28 23.85
N VAL A 760 24.53 -8.40 24.12
CA VAL A 760 23.11 -8.76 24.21
C VAL A 760 22.53 -9.13 22.84
N VAL A 761 22.64 -8.24 21.84
CA VAL A 761 22.16 -8.50 20.48
C VAL A 761 22.98 -9.63 19.84
N GLY A 762 24.30 -9.67 20.06
CA GLY A 762 25.16 -10.72 19.53
C GLY A 762 24.83 -12.12 20.07
N HIS A 763 24.45 -12.26 21.34
CA HIS A 763 24.06 -13.55 21.93
C HIS A 763 22.77 -14.12 21.30
N TRP A 764 21.81 -13.23 21.00
CA TRP A 764 20.53 -13.58 20.39
C TRP A 764 20.45 -13.33 18.88
N LYS A 765 21.58 -13.10 18.21
CA LYS A 765 21.64 -12.89 16.77
C LYS A 765 20.90 -13.99 15.99
N GLY A 766 20.00 -13.58 15.09
CA GLY A 766 19.17 -14.48 14.27
C GLY A 766 18.12 -15.27 15.07
N LYS A 767 17.88 -14.92 16.33
CA LYS A 767 16.85 -15.55 17.20
C LYS A 767 15.80 -14.56 17.68
N ILE A 768 16.05 -13.26 17.53
CA ILE A 768 15.12 -12.16 17.84
C ILE A 768 14.82 -11.44 16.53
N ASP A 769 13.54 -11.31 16.21
CA ASP A 769 13.09 -10.75 14.94
C ASP A 769 13.05 -9.23 14.95
N GLU A 770 12.79 -8.59 16.10
CA GLU A 770 12.87 -7.14 16.27
C GLU A 770 13.31 -6.72 17.68
N TRP A 771 14.02 -5.59 17.78
CA TRP A 771 14.51 -5.01 19.02
C TRP A 771 13.93 -3.63 19.28
N ASP A 772 13.45 -3.42 20.51
CA ASP A 772 13.33 -2.09 21.09
C ASP A 772 14.75 -1.60 21.44
N VAL A 773 15.38 -0.92 20.49
CA VAL A 773 16.75 -0.43 20.62
C VAL A 773 16.83 0.67 21.66
N ALA A 774 15.86 1.58 21.63
CA ALA A 774 15.72 2.66 22.59
C ALA A 774 14.27 2.72 23.05
N ASN A 775 14.08 2.81 24.37
CA ASN A 775 12.77 2.85 25.00
C ASN A 775 12.59 4.16 25.78
N GLU A 776 11.40 4.77 25.65
CA GLU A 776 10.94 5.93 26.44
C GLU A 776 11.99 7.04 26.58
N VAL A 777 12.47 7.53 25.44
CA VAL A 777 13.57 8.51 25.39
C VAL A 777 13.07 9.95 25.39
N LEU A 778 11.77 10.14 25.16
CA LEU A 778 11.14 11.46 25.16
C LEU A 778 10.72 11.88 26.56
N ASP A 779 10.85 13.17 26.83
CA ASP A 779 10.25 13.80 28.00
C ASP A 779 8.72 13.78 27.86
N ASP A 780 8.00 13.68 28.98
CA ASP A 780 6.54 13.74 28.95
C ASP A 780 6.04 15.15 28.61
N ASN A 781 6.87 16.18 28.88
CA ASN A 781 6.61 17.56 28.52
C ASN A 781 7.42 18.00 27.29
N GLN A 782 6.74 18.15 26.15
CA GLN A 782 7.34 18.53 24.86
C GLN A 782 7.16 20.03 24.54
N THR A 783 7.52 20.90 25.48
CA THR A 783 7.31 22.35 25.33
C THR A 783 8.03 22.96 24.13
N SER A 784 9.18 22.42 23.72
CA SER A 784 9.95 22.97 22.60
C SER A 784 9.16 22.94 21.29
N ILE A 785 8.23 21.99 21.14
CA ILE A 785 7.35 21.87 19.96
C ILE A 785 6.47 23.10 19.74
N ASN A 786 6.07 23.78 20.81
CA ASN A 786 5.24 24.98 20.72
C ASN A 786 5.95 26.14 19.98
N SER A 787 7.29 26.15 20.03
CA SER A 787 8.11 27.17 19.37
C SER A 787 8.78 26.68 18.08
N ASN A 788 9.01 25.37 17.97
CA ASN A 788 9.58 24.72 16.81
C ASN A 788 8.85 23.38 16.58
N PRO A 789 7.91 23.31 15.63
CA PRO A 789 7.13 22.09 15.37
C PRO A 789 7.96 20.86 14.95
N LYS A 790 9.25 21.04 14.61
CA LYS A 790 10.19 19.96 14.27
C LYS A 790 11.08 19.54 15.45
N ALA A 791 10.90 20.12 16.63
CA ALA A 791 11.69 19.81 17.81
C ALA A 791 11.20 18.53 18.51
N TYR A 792 12.03 18.05 19.42
CA TYR A 792 11.72 17.03 20.40
C TYR A 792 12.58 17.30 21.65
N ASP A 793 12.02 17.05 22.82
CA ASP A 793 12.69 17.15 24.11
C ASP A 793 13.01 15.73 24.60
N LEU A 794 14.29 15.42 24.79
CA LEU A 794 14.71 14.13 25.37
C LEU A 794 14.56 14.16 26.89
N ARG A 795 14.10 13.07 27.48
CA ARG A 795 14.06 12.96 28.94
C ARG A 795 15.47 12.86 29.53
N PRO A 796 15.66 13.35 30.76
CA PRO A 796 16.87 13.07 31.51
C PRO A 796 17.08 11.55 31.67
N SER A 797 18.25 11.09 31.25
CA SER A 797 18.74 9.71 31.44
C SER A 797 20.26 9.74 31.61
N VAL A 798 20.86 8.68 32.14
CA VAL A 798 22.33 8.56 32.21
C VAL A 798 22.95 8.71 30.81
N TRP A 799 22.25 8.24 29.78
CA TRP A 799 22.64 8.35 28.38
C TRP A 799 22.50 9.77 27.85
N ALA A 800 21.31 10.37 27.90
CA ALA A 800 21.08 11.71 27.37
C ALA A 800 21.88 12.78 28.12
N THR A 801 22.03 12.65 29.44
CA THR A 801 22.78 13.60 30.27
C THR A 801 24.29 13.46 30.09
N GLY A 802 24.80 12.22 30.01
CA GLY A 802 26.23 11.95 29.96
C GLY A 802 26.82 11.93 28.54
N ILE A 803 26.03 11.58 27.54
CA ILE A 803 26.43 11.53 26.13
C ILE A 803 25.79 12.68 25.35
N GLY A 804 24.50 12.93 25.51
CA GLY A 804 23.71 13.74 24.56
C GLY A 804 23.08 12.87 23.48
N GLU A 805 22.32 13.45 22.55
CA GLU A 805 21.45 12.71 21.62
C GLU A 805 22.16 11.64 20.76
N ASP A 806 23.47 11.77 20.54
CA ASP A 806 24.30 10.83 19.79
C ASP A 806 24.29 9.38 20.33
N PHE A 807 23.84 9.16 21.57
CA PHE A 807 23.65 7.81 22.09
C PHE A 807 22.59 7.03 21.30
N LEU A 808 21.56 7.71 20.78
CA LEU A 808 20.50 7.10 19.96
C LEU A 808 21.08 6.63 18.63
N ASP A 809 21.76 7.52 17.90
CA ASP A 809 22.38 7.21 16.61
C ASP A 809 23.34 6.02 16.74
N SER A 810 24.16 6.05 17.79
CA SER A 810 25.12 4.99 18.06
C SER A 810 24.45 3.66 18.41
N ALA A 811 23.39 3.68 19.23
CA ALA A 811 22.69 2.47 19.64
C ALA A 811 22.07 1.73 18.46
N PHE A 812 21.39 2.44 17.56
CA PHE A 812 20.80 1.85 16.34
C PHE A 812 21.89 1.31 15.40
N VAL A 813 22.97 2.06 15.18
CA VAL A 813 24.11 1.58 14.37
C VAL A 813 24.73 0.31 14.95
N TRP A 814 24.93 0.24 16.27
CA TRP A 814 25.53 -0.94 16.91
C TRP A 814 24.59 -2.13 16.95
N ALA A 815 23.29 -1.91 17.15
CA ALA A 815 22.29 -2.97 17.08
C ALA A 815 22.27 -3.61 15.68
N HIS A 816 22.25 -2.77 14.62
CA HIS A 816 22.30 -3.25 13.24
C HIS A 816 23.62 -3.97 12.91
N GLN A 817 24.76 -3.49 13.44
CA GLN A 817 26.05 -4.16 13.26
C GLN A 817 26.09 -5.53 13.95
N ALA A 818 25.48 -5.65 15.13
CA ALA A 818 25.42 -6.91 15.86
C ALA A 818 24.49 -7.92 15.15
N ASP A 819 23.30 -7.48 14.74
CA ASP A 819 22.34 -8.28 13.98
C ASP A 819 21.67 -7.45 12.86
N PRO A 820 22.14 -7.59 11.61
CA PRO A 820 21.56 -6.86 10.48
C PRO A 820 20.16 -7.29 10.08
N ASP A 821 19.73 -8.50 10.48
CA ASP A 821 18.46 -9.10 10.06
C ASP A 821 17.30 -8.69 10.99
N ALA A 822 17.60 -8.34 12.24
CA ALA A 822 16.61 -7.90 13.22
C ALA A 822 16.08 -6.49 12.91
N LYS A 823 14.77 -6.29 13.01
CA LYS A 823 14.15 -4.96 12.86
C LYS A 823 14.43 -4.08 14.07
N LEU A 824 14.76 -2.82 13.83
CA LEU A 824 15.17 -1.88 14.89
C LEU A 824 14.10 -0.83 15.14
N ILE A 825 13.56 -0.83 16.35
CA ILE A 825 12.39 -0.06 16.76
C ILE A 825 12.74 0.96 17.84
N LEU A 826 12.18 2.17 17.70
CA LEU A 826 12.14 3.19 18.75
C LEU A 826 10.77 3.11 19.46
N ASN A 827 10.74 2.73 20.74
CA ASN A 827 9.51 2.42 21.48
C ASN A 827 9.21 3.49 22.56
N ASP A 828 7.96 3.95 22.68
CA ASP A 828 7.58 4.94 23.70
C ASP A 828 6.06 4.89 24.02
N TYR A 829 5.66 5.47 25.16
CA TYR A 829 4.26 5.64 25.58
C TYR A 829 3.76 7.07 25.42
N GLY A 830 2.45 7.26 25.34
CA GLY A 830 1.83 8.59 25.27
C GLY A 830 2.03 9.25 23.90
N VAL A 831 2.44 8.46 22.92
CA VAL A 831 2.80 8.85 21.54
C VAL A 831 1.75 8.39 20.52
N GLU A 832 0.66 7.78 20.98
CA GLU A 832 -0.29 7.03 20.15
C GLU A 832 -1.07 7.94 19.21
N GLY A 833 -1.62 9.04 19.73
CA GLY A 833 -2.51 9.94 18.99
C GLY A 833 -1.79 11.05 18.24
N LYS A 834 -1.99 11.11 16.91
CA LYS A 834 -1.47 12.18 16.04
C LYS A 834 -1.94 13.57 16.52
N GLY A 835 -1.06 14.56 16.44
CA GLY A 835 -1.34 15.94 16.85
C GLY A 835 -1.08 16.22 18.34
N ARG A 836 -0.71 15.20 19.13
CA ARG A 836 -0.28 15.37 20.53
C ARG A 836 1.22 15.62 20.60
N GLY A 837 1.67 16.47 21.52
CA GLY A 837 3.07 16.90 21.63
C GLY A 837 4.09 15.75 21.61
N LYS A 838 3.90 14.72 22.44
CA LYS A 838 4.82 13.56 22.48
C LYS A 838 4.76 12.70 21.21
N SER A 839 3.58 12.57 20.57
CA SER A 839 3.45 11.90 19.27
C SER A 839 4.18 12.64 18.16
N GLU A 840 4.09 13.97 18.12
CA GLU A 840 4.84 14.81 17.17
C GLU A 840 6.35 14.73 17.43
N ALA A 841 6.77 14.73 18.70
CA ALA A 841 8.17 14.59 19.10
C ALA A 841 8.77 13.26 18.62
N LEU A 842 8.05 12.14 18.81
CA LEU A 842 8.49 10.83 18.36
C LEU A 842 8.63 10.78 16.85
N TYR A 843 7.66 11.33 16.12
CA TYR A 843 7.72 11.40 14.67
C TYR A 843 8.92 12.22 14.20
N ASN A 844 9.18 13.37 14.83
CA ASN A 844 10.34 14.21 14.52
C ASN A 844 11.67 13.48 14.78
N LEU A 845 11.79 12.80 15.92
CA LEU A 845 13.00 12.04 16.26
C LEU A 845 13.22 10.85 15.32
N ALA A 846 12.19 10.06 15.07
CA ALA A 846 12.23 8.88 14.21
C ALA A 846 12.55 9.24 12.75
N THR A 847 11.92 10.28 12.21
CA THR A 847 12.22 10.77 10.86
C THR A 847 13.61 11.39 10.76
N ARG A 848 14.10 12.07 11.80
CA ARG A 848 15.49 12.56 11.84
C ARG A 848 16.50 11.42 11.82
N LEU A 849 16.30 10.35 12.60
CA LEU A 849 17.15 9.14 12.57
C LEU A 849 17.21 8.57 11.15
N ARG A 850 16.04 8.30 10.56
CA ARG A 850 15.90 7.74 9.22
C ARG A 850 16.57 8.62 8.16
N ASN A 851 16.28 9.92 8.16
CA ASN A 851 16.82 10.88 7.18
C ASN A 851 18.33 11.08 7.30
N SER A 852 18.91 10.75 8.47
CA SER A 852 20.36 10.78 8.70
C SER A 852 21.06 9.46 8.30
N GLY A 853 20.33 8.51 7.72
CA GLY A 853 20.87 7.21 7.32
C GLY A 853 21.12 6.25 8.48
N ILE A 854 20.55 6.50 9.67
CA ILE A 854 20.62 5.59 10.81
C ILE A 854 19.68 4.40 10.54
N PRO A 855 20.11 3.15 10.81
CA PRO A 855 19.30 1.96 10.53
C PRO A 855 18.15 1.83 11.54
N ILE A 856 17.05 2.52 11.28
CA ILE A 856 15.79 2.41 12.01
C ILE A 856 14.70 1.90 11.06
N ASP A 857 14.03 0.83 11.43
CA ASP A 857 12.93 0.26 10.63
C ASP A 857 11.58 0.90 10.99
N GLY A 858 11.39 1.31 12.24
CA GLY A 858 10.12 1.87 12.68
C GLY A 858 10.05 2.32 14.13
N VAL A 859 8.81 2.54 14.56
CA VAL A 859 8.47 2.95 15.92
C VAL A 859 7.51 1.96 16.58
N GLY A 860 7.53 1.92 17.90
CA GLY A 860 6.58 1.19 18.74
C GLY A 860 5.70 2.16 19.51
N LEU A 861 4.39 1.95 19.42
CA LEU A 861 3.37 2.60 20.24
C LEU A 861 3.03 1.64 21.38
N GLN A 862 3.45 1.95 22.61
CA GLN A 862 3.22 1.07 23.76
C GLN A 862 1.72 0.84 23.97
N CYS A 863 0.88 1.88 23.89
CA CYS A 863 -0.57 1.75 24.07
C CYS A 863 -0.97 1.20 25.45
N HIS A 864 -0.34 1.68 26.53
CA HIS A 864 -0.85 1.54 27.89
C HIS A 864 -2.01 2.51 28.13
N LEU A 865 -3.24 2.07 27.88
CA LEU A 865 -4.41 2.94 27.83
C LEU A 865 -5.48 2.52 28.87
N ASP A 866 -6.56 3.30 28.96
CA ASP A 866 -7.74 2.97 29.75
C ASP A 866 -8.95 2.85 28.80
N ALA A 867 -9.89 1.96 29.11
CA ALA A 867 -11.10 1.80 28.32
C ALA A 867 -11.98 3.07 28.36
N GLY A 868 -12.75 3.30 27.31
CA GLY A 868 -13.49 4.54 27.06
C GLY A 868 -12.69 5.55 26.25
N LEU A 869 -11.84 5.08 25.33
CA LEU A 869 -10.94 5.94 24.57
C LEU A 869 -11.69 6.84 23.60
N ASN A 870 -11.50 8.15 23.77
CA ASN A 870 -11.96 9.18 22.86
C ASN A 870 -10.79 9.76 22.05
N TYR A 871 -10.01 8.93 21.36
CA TYR A 871 -9.07 9.44 20.35
C TYR A 871 -8.54 8.34 19.43
N ILE A 872 -9.22 7.20 19.32
CA ILE A 872 -8.68 6.07 18.57
C ILE A 872 -8.48 6.43 17.08
N GLY A 873 -9.33 7.32 16.52
CA GLY A 873 -9.12 7.86 15.18
C GLY A 873 -7.77 8.59 15.01
N SER A 874 -7.28 9.27 16.04
CA SER A 874 -5.96 9.90 16.01
C SER A 874 -4.80 8.88 16.05
N ILE A 875 -5.04 7.70 16.64
CA ILE A 875 -4.08 6.58 16.63
C ILE A 875 -3.95 6.02 15.22
N GLU A 876 -5.09 5.78 14.55
CA GLU A 876 -5.11 5.34 13.15
C GLU A 876 -4.39 6.34 12.23
N GLN A 877 -4.66 7.64 12.38
CA GLN A 877 -3.97 8.68 11.61
C GLN A 877 -2.46 8.71 11.87
N ASN A 878 -2.02 8.39 13.09
CA ASN A 878 -0.60 8.34 13.43
C ASN A 878 0.10 7.15 12.75
N ILE A 879 -0.52 5.97 12.80
CA ILE A 879 -0.04 4.77 12.10
C ILE A 879 0.09 5.04 10.59
N ALA A 880 -0.93 5.66 9.99
CA ALA A 880 -0.93 6.05 8.58
C ALA A 880 0.21 7.02 8.23
N ARG A 881 0.53 7.97 9.11
CA ARG A 881 1.65 8.91 8.93
C ARG A 881 3.00 8.18 8.89
N TYR A 882 3.23 7.19 9.74
CA TYR A 882 4.47 6.40 9.69
C TYR A 882 4.56 5.56 8.41
N GLN A 883 3.43 5.05 7.91
CA GLN A 883 3.39 4.36 6.61
C GLN A 883 3.83 5.29 5.48
N GLN A 884 3.34 6.54 5.47
CA GLN A 884 3.74 7.57 4.51
C GLN A 884 5.24 7.92 4.62
N ALA A 885 5.79 7.86 5.83
CA ALA A 885 7.22 8.00 6.07
C ALA A 885 8.02 6.74 5.70
N GLY A 886 7.36 5.67 5.24
CA GLY A 886 7.95 4.37 4.89
C GLY A 886 8.49 3.60 6.09
N MET A 887 7.98 3.85 7.30
CA MET A 887 8.39 3.24 8.56
C MET A 887 7.35 2.26 9.08
N LEU A 888 7.81 1.20 9.76
CA LEU A 888 6.95 0.36 10.58
C LEU A 888 6.38 1.19 11.75
N CYS A 889 5.16 0.89 12.16
CA CYS A 889 4.53 1.45 13.35
C CYS A 889 3.81 0.31 14.07
N ARG A 890 4.41 -0.23 15.13
CA ARG A 890 3.92 -1.42 15.84
C ARG A 890 3.08 -1.03 17.06
N ILE A 891 2.06 -1.80 17.41
CA ILE A 891 1.46 -1.75 18.75
C ILE A 891 2.21 -2.76 19.63
N THR A 892 2.93 -2.28 20.64
CA THR A 892 3.99 -3.06 21.31
C THR A 892 3.66 -3.51 22.72
N GLU A 893 2.78 -2.82 23.45
CA GLU A 893 2.52 -3.09 24.88
C GLU A 893 1.04 -2.87 25.27
N LEU A 894 0.11 -3.24 24.38
CA LEU A 894 -1.31 -2.91 24.55
C LEU A 894 -1.89 -3.53 25.83
N ASP A 895 -2.43 -2.66 26.67
CA ASP A 895 -3.30 -3.02 27.79
C ASP A 895 -4.38 -1.93 27.97
N LEU A 896 -5.61 -2.31 28.34
CA LEU A 896 -6.74 -1.38 28.48
C LEU A 896 -7.35 -1.48 29.88
N GLY A 897 -6.98 -0.59 30.79
CA GLY A 897 -7.47 -0.59 32.17
C GLY A 897 -8.97 -0.29 32.31
N ILE A 898 -9.62 -0.96 33.27
CA ILE A 898 -10.99 -0.66 33.75
C ILE A 898 -11.01 -0.52 35.28
N ASP A 899 -11.80 0.42 35.78
CA ASP A 899 -11.91 0.67 37.23
C ASP A 899 -12.77 -0.36 37.98
N ASN A 900 -13.68 -1.03 37.28
CA ASN A 900 -14.65 -1.97 37.87
C ASN A 900 -14.98 -3.13 36.92
N ASN A 901 -15.57 -4.21 37.45
CA ASN A 901 -15.96 -5.40 36.66
C ASN A 901 -17.41 -5.39 36.21
N SER A 902 -18.04 -4.22 36.11
CA SER A 902 -19.42 -4.19 35.62
C SER A 902 -19.48 -4.70 34.19
N GLU A 903 -20.62 -5.27 33.81
CA GLU A 903 -20.86 -5.72 32.44
C GLU A 903 -20.64 -4.58 31.42
N ALA A 904 -20.99 -3.34 31.80
CA ALA A 904 -20.76 -2.15 30.98
C ALA A 904 -19.27 -1.87 30.77
N ALA A 905 -18.47 -1.90 31.84
CA ALA A 905 -17.03 -1.67 31.76
C ALA A 905 -16.33 -2.75 30.91
N LEU A 906 -16.70 -4.02 31.10
CA LEU A 906 -16.17 -5.13 30.30
C LEU A 906 -16.56 -5.04 28.82
N LYS A 907 -17.80 -4.64 28.53
CA LYS A 907 -18.25 -4.41 27.15
C LYS A 907 -17.53 -3.23 26.50
N GLN A 908 -17.30 -2.15 27.23
CA GLN A 908 -16.55 -1.00 26.73
C GLN A 908 -15.10 -1.39 26.42
N GLN A 909 -14.44 -2.09 27.35
CA GLN A 909 -13.10 -2.64 27.13
C GLN A 909 -13.04 -3.54 25.90
N ALA A 910 -14.03 -4.42 25.70
CA ALA A 910 -14.11 -5.26 24.51
C ALA A 910 -14.22 -4.47 23.20
N LYS A 911 -15.00 -3.38 23.18
CA LYS A 911 -15.13 -2.50 22.02
C LYS A 911 -13.82 -1.82 21.67
N ASP A 912 -13.11 -1.30 22.67
CA ASP A 912 -11.86 -0.58 22.43
C ASP A 912 -10.72 -1.54 22.01
N PHE A 913 -10.69 -2.77 22.55
CA PHE A 913 -9.81 -3.82 22.05
C PHE A 913 -10.11 -4.20 20.59
N TYR A 914 -11.38 -4.39 20.24
CA TYR A 914 -11.80 -4.67 18.87
C TYR A 914 -11.32 -3.57 17.91
N ARG A 915 -11.50 -2.31 18.29
CA ARG A 915 -11.13 -1.13 17.52
C ARG A 915 -9.63 -1.07 17.21
N LEU A 916 -8.80 -1.19 18.26
CA LEU A 916 -7.34 -1.17 18.12
C LEU A 916 -6.83 -2.38 17.33
N ALA A 917 -7.39 -3.56 17.56
CA ALA A 917 -7.08 -4.75 16.78
C ALA A 917 -7.44 -4.57 15.29
N ARG A 918 -8.62 -4.02 14.99
CA ARG A 918 -9.07 -3.70 13.63
C ARG A 918 -8.11 -2.73 12.94
N ILE A 919 -7.64 -1.69 13.64
CA ILE A 919 -6.66 -0.74 13.09
C ILE A 919 -5.35 -1.45 12.79
N ALA A 920 -4.77 -2.17 13.76
CA ALA A 920 -3.51 -2.89 13.54
C ALA A 920 -3.60 -3.87 12.35
N MET A 921 -4.72 -4.59 12.24
CA MET A 921 -4.96 -5.50 11.13
C MET A 921 -5.26 -4.80 9.80
N SER A 922 -5.63 -3.52 9.79
CA SER A 922 -5.95 -2.79 8.53
C SER A 922 -4.74 -2.17 7.83
N TYR A 923 -3.60 -2.01 8.52
CA TYR A 923 -2.41 -1.36 7.98
C TYR A 923 -1.24 -2.33 7.86
N ASP A 924 -0.56 -2.35 6.71
CA ASP A 924 0.57 -3.27 6.46
C ASP A 924 1.79 -2.93 7.31
N ASN A 925 2.05 -1.64 7.56
CA ASN A 925 3.16 -1.19 8.42
C ASN A 925 2.89 -1.43 9.92
N CYS A 926 1.67 -1.82 10.30
CA CYS A 926 1.24 -2.09 11.68
C CYS A 926 0.94 -3.58 11.94
N GLY A 927 1.68 -4.48 11.29
CA GLY A 927 1.48 -5.93 11.41
C GLY A 927 1.72 -6.58 12.78
N MET A 928 1.88 -5.83 13.88
CA MET A 928 2.08 -6.35 15.24
C MET A 928 1.05 -5.74 16.21
N LEU A 929 0.31 -6.60 16.92
CA LEU A 929 -0.52 -6.28 18.07
C LEU A 929 -0.05 -7.09 19.28
N MET A 930 0.79 -6.50 20.12
CA MET A 930 1.37 -7.15 21.30
C MET A 930 0.62 -6.74 22.56
N ILE A 931 0.09 -7.71 23.31
CA ILE A 931 -0.62 -7.50 24.58
C ILE A 931 0.38 -7.54 25.74
N TRP A 932 0.38 -6.54 26.63
CA TRP A 932 1.35 -6.46 27.74
C TRP A 932 0.98 -7.30 28.97
N GLY A 933 0.83 -8.60 28.72
CA GLY A 933 0.65 -9.64 29.72
C GLY A 933 -0.29 -10.73 29.25
N LEU A 934 -0.34 -11.84 30.00
CA LEU A 934 -1.20 -12.98 29.70
C LEU A 934 -2.55 -12.93 30.44
N THR A 935 -2.52 -12.85 31.77
CA THR A 935 -3.72 -12.88 32.63
C THR A 935 -3.75 -11.72 33.62
N ASP A 936 -4.94 -11.24 33.97
CA ASP A 936 -5.16 -10.08 34.84
C ASP A 936 -4.48 -10.15 36.22
N ASP A 937 -4.14 -11.33 36.75
CA ASP A 937 -3.36 -11.48 38.00
C ASP A 937 -1.86 -11.29 37.82
N LEU A 938 -1.37 -11.33 36.58
CA LEU A 938 0.03 -11.16 36.22
C LEU A 938 0.37 -9.75 35.73
N THR A 939 -0.63 -8.91 35.48
CA THR A 939 -0.42 -7.55 34.97
C THR A 939 0.42 -6.68 35.90
N TRP A 940 1.24 -5.81 35.30
CA TRP A 940 1.97 -4.74 35.98
C TRP A 940 1.05 -3.63 36.53
N ARG A 941 -0.22 -3.58 36.10
CA ARG A 941 -1.25 -2.61 36.53
C ARG A 941 -2.29 -3.26 37.46
N PRO A 942 -1.95 -3.58 38.72
CA PRO A 942 -2.82 -4.35 39.60
C PRO A 942 -4.17 -3.66 39.82
N GLY A 943 -5.25 -4.44 39.83
CA GLY A 943 -6.62 -3.95 40.04
C GLY A 943 -7.30 -3.33 38.81
N ARG A 944 -6.57 -3.11 37.70
CA ARG A 944 -7.11 -2.51 36.46
C ARG A 944 -7.73 -3.52 35.49
N ARG A 945 -7.51 -4.84 35.69
CA ARG A 945 -8.00 -5.91 34.81
C ARG A 945 -7.78 -5.63 33.30
N PRO A 946 -6.55 -5.32 32.85
CA PRO A 946 -6.37 -4.70 31.55
C PRO A 946 -6.16 -5.69 30.39
N LEU A 947 -6.15 -7.00 30.64
CA LEU A 947 -5.71 -8.02 29.67
C LEU A 947 -6.86 -8.83 29.07
N LEU A 948 -6.54 -9.76 28.16
CA LEU A 948 -7.53 -10.58 27.45
C LEU A 948 -8.10 -11.73 28.28
N TYR A 949 -7.34 -12.21 29.27
CA TYR A 949 -7.72 -13.35 30.11
C TYR A 949 -7.79 -12.98 31.59
N ASP A 950 -8.69 -13.64 32.31
CA ASP A 950 -8.79 -13.50 33.76
C ASP A 950 -7.77 -14.38 34.50
N ALA A 951 -7.76 -14.31 35.84
CA ALA A 951 -6.84 -15.06 36.69
C ALA A 951 -7.00 -16.59 36.61
N ALA A 952 -8.14 -17.09 36.07
CA ALA A 952 -8.42 -18.51 35.87
C ALA A 952 -8.10 -18.97 34.43
N ASN A 953 -7.33 -18.16 33.68
CA ASN A 953 -7.00 -18.36 32.27
C ASN A 953 -8.24 -18.41 31.36
N GLN A 954 -9.39 -17.85 31.78
CA GLN A 954 -10.60 -17.81 30.98
C GLN A 954 -10.66 -16.54 30.11
N PRO A 955 -11.15 -16.63 28.86
CA PRO A 955 -11.25 -15.47 27.97
C PRO A 955 -12.29 -14.48 28.50
N LYS A 956 -11.88 -13.21 28.63
CA LYS A 956 -12.77 -12.10 28.97
C LYS A 956 -13.51 -11.58 27.72
N PRO A 957 -14.53 -10.72 27.88
CA PRO A 957 -15.10 -9.97 26.75
C PRO A 957 -14.05 -9.28 25.87
N ALA A 958 -12.95 -8.79 26.45
CA ALA A 958 -11.80 -8.24 25.75
C ALA A 958 -11.20 -9.19 24.69
N TYR A 959 -10.99 -10.47 25.05
CA TYR A 959 -10.51 -11.51 24.11
C TYR A 959 -11.45 -11.61 22.91
N TRP A 960 -12.76 -11.68 23.16
CA TRP A 960 -13.76 -11.82 22.11
C TRP A 960 -13.89 -10.56 21.23
N GLY A 961 -13.54 -9.38 21.76
CA GLY A 961 -13.40 -8.17 20.96
C GLY A 961 -12.25 -8.26 19.95
N VAL A 962 -11.06 -8.68 20.39
CA VAL A 962 -9.91 -8.92 19.49
C VAL A 962 -10.24 -10.02 18.48
N HIS A 963 -10.83 -11.13 18.95
CA HIS A 963 -11.22 -12.25 18.11
C HIS A 963 -12.19 -11.86 16.99
N ALA A 964 -13.24 -11.08 17.31
CA ALA A 964 -14.18 -10.56 16.33
C ALA A 964 -13.50 -9.67 15.28
N ALA A 965 -12.55 -8.81 15.68
CA ALA A 965 -11.82 -7.95 14.75
C ALA A 965 -10.97 -8.76 13.76
N LEU A 966 -10.29 -9.80 14.26
CA LEU A 966 -9.49 -10.72 13.48
C LEU A 966 -10.36 -11.55 12.51
N ARG A 967 -11.47 -12.11 12.99
CA ARG A 967 -12.43 -12.87 12.17
C ARG A 967 -13.06 -12.01 11.08
N GLU A 968 -13.41 -10.76 11.38
CA GLU A 968 -13.96 -9.85 10.38
C GLU A 968 -12.94 -9.55 9.28
N TYR A 969 -11.67 -9.38 9.63
CA TYR A 969 -10.63 -9.10 8.64
C TYR A 969 -10.27 -10.33 7.80
N ASP A 970 -10.14 -11.50 8.42
CA ASP A 970 -10.01 -12.78 7.70
C ASP A 970 -11.23 -13.06 6.81
N GLY A 971 -12.44 -12.75 7.31
CA GLY A 971 -13.69 -12.78 6.57
C GLY A 971 -13.72 -11.78 5.40
N LYS A 972 -13.07 -10.61 5.51
CA LYS A 972 -12.88 -9.67 4.39
C LYS A 972 -11.83 -10.15 3.39
N ALA A 973 -10.84 -10.92 3.83
CA ALA A 973 -9.91 -11.64 2.95
C ALA A 973 -10.59 -12.84 2.24
N LEU A 974 -11.67 -13.39 2.81
CA LEU A 974 -12.43 -14.54 2.29
C LEU A 974 -13.79 -14.20 1.62
N LEU A 975 -14.37 -13.01 1.81
CA LEU A 975 -15.73 -12.67 1.35
C LEU A 975 -15.79 -11.31 0.64
N GLY A 976 -15.35 -11.31 -0.62
CA GLY A 976 -16.05 -10.53 -1.62
C GLY A 976 -17.47 -11.09 -1.80
N ILE A 977 -18.47 -10.48 -1.13
CA ILE A 977 -19.94 -10.66 -1.29
C ILE A 977 -20.55 -11.87 -0.54
N GLU A 978 -21.44 -11.61 0.43
CA GLU A 978 -22.37 -12.62 0.95
C GLU A 978 -23.59 -12.76 0.03
N ASP A 979 -23.91 -13.99 -0.36
CA ASP A 979 -25.03 -14.37 -1.24
C ASP A 979 -26.29 -14.57 -0.38
N PHE A 980 -27.30 -13.70 -0.50
CA PHE A 980 -28.58 -13.83 0.21
C PHE A 980 -29.74 -13.96 -0.78
N GLY A 981 -30.35 -15.14 -0.84
CA GLY A 981 -31.56 -15.40 -1.63
C GLY A 981 -32.80 -14.90 -0.91
N VAL A 982 -33.28 -13.71 -1.24
CA VAL A 982 -34.57 -13.21 -0.74
C VAL A 982 -35.67 -13.55 -1.74
N SER A 983 -36.68 -14.32 -1.34
CA SER A 983 -37.90 -14.50 -2.14
C SER A 983 -38.76 -13.23 -2.03
N ALA A 984 -39.40 -12.83 -3.12
CA ALA A 984 -40.13 -11.56 -3.27
C ALA A 984 -41.38 -11.38 -2.35
N ALA A 985 -41.61 -12.29 -1.39
CA ALA A 985 -42.82 -12.32 -0.56
C ALA A 985 -42.66 -11.72 0.85
N ASP A 986 -41.44 -11.45 1.32
CA ASP A 986 -41.21 -10.90 2.67
C ASP A 986 -40.37 -9.61 2.62
N ALA A 987 -40.98 -8.44 2.81
CA ALA A 987 -40.24 -7.20 3.09
C ALA A 987 -41.02 -6.24 3.99
N PRO A 988 -40.36 -5.68 5.02
CA PRO A 988 -40.65 -4.27 5.34
C PRO A 988 -39.42 -3.37 5.58
N ALA A 989 -38.17 -3.83 5.41
CA ALA A 989 -37.01 -2.94 5.55
C ALA A 989 -36.61 -2.28 4.21
N ALA A 990 -36.38 -0.97 4.21
CA ALA A 990 -35.96 -0.19 3.05
C ALA A 990 -34.66 -0.75 2.45
N ILE A 991 -34.65 -0.94 1.12
CA ILE A 991 -33.50 -1.43 0.36
C ILE A 991 -32.88 -0.23 -0.36
N PHE A 992 -31.56 -0.11 -0.36
CA PHE A 992 -30.83 0.98 -1.01
C PHE A 992 -29.96 0.43 -2.13
N ASN A 993 -29.80 1.17 -3.23
CA ASN A 993 -28.71 0.86 -4.16
C ASN A 993 -27.37 1.32 -3.58
N LEU A 994 -26.27 0.97 -4.24
CA LEU A 994 -24.91 1.38 -3.80
C LEU A 994 -24.64 2.88 -3.90
N GLN A 995 -25.59 3.66 -4.42
CA GLN A 995 -25.58 5.13 -4.41
C GLN A 995 -26.37 5.70 -3.21
N GLY A 996 -26.90 4.84 -2.33
CA GLY A 996 -27.65 5.24 -1.13
C GLY A 996 -29.05 5.75 -1.43
N ILE A 997 -29.60 5.41 -2.60
CA ILE A 997 -30.96 5.76 -3.01
C ILE A 997 -31.89 4.64 -2.61
N ARG A 998 -33.00 4.98 -1.95
CA ARG A 998 -34.05 4.02 -1.58
C ARG A 998 -34.69 3.44 -2.83
N ILE A 999 -34.74 2.11 -2.90
CA ILE A 999 -35.31 1.37 -4.01
C ILE A 999 -36.61 0.72 -3.54
N GLY A 1000 -37.69 0.96 -4.29
CA GLY A 1000 -39.00 0.39 -3.99
C GLY A 1000 -39.09 -1.12 -4.27
N GLN A 1001 -38.38 -1.62 -5.28
CA GLN A 1001 -38.28 -3.05 -5.60
C GLN A 1001 -36.90 -3.39 -6.18
N PRO A 1002 -36.20 -4.42 -5.66
CA PRO A 1002 -34.88 -4.80 -6.16
C PRO A 1002 -34.96 -5.51 -7.53
N GLN A 1003 -33.92 -5.34 -8.36
CA GLN A 1003 -33.77 -5.98 -9.66
C GLN A 1003 -32.77 -7.13 -9.62
N ARG A 1004 -33.06 -8.18 -10.39
CA ARG A 1004 -32.21 -9.36 -10.56
C ARG A 1004 -30.81 -8.99 -11.09
N GLY A 1005 -29.76 -9.55 -10.49
CA GLY A 1005 -28.36 -9.34 -10.84
C GLY A 1005 -27.73 -8.04 -10.34
N GLN A 1006 -28.42 -7.30 -9.47
CA GLN A 1006 -27.90 -6.05 -8.89
C GLN A 1006 -27.61 -6.22 -7.39
N LEU A 1007 -26.60 -5.47 -6.93
CA LEU A 1007 -26.19 -5.40 -5.54
C LEU A 1007 -26.92 -4.23 -4.87
N TYR A 1008 -27.58 -4.53 -3.76
CA TYR A 1008 -28.29 -3.57 -2.92
C TYR A 1008 -27.76 -3.62 -1.49
N VAL A 1009 -28.21 -2.72 -0.63
CA VAL A 1009 -27.89 -2.72 0.79
C VAL A 1009 -29.15 -2.59 1.63
N GLN A 1010 -29.24 -3.40 2.68
CA GLN A 1010 -30.30 -3.33 3.68
C GLN A 1010 -29.64 -3.47 5.07
N ARG A 1011 -29.77 -2.44 5.92
CA ARG A 1011 -29.22 -2.42 7.29
C ARG A 1011 -27.74 -2.84 7.37
N GLY A 1012 -26.86 -2.20 6.60
CA GLY A 1012 -25.43 -2.55 6.62
C GLY A 1012 -25.01 -3.74 5.75
N ARG A 1013 -25.95 -4.54 5.23
CA ARG A 1013 -25.63 -5.78 4.51
C ARG A 1013 -25.80 -5.65 3.01
N ARG A 1014 -24.77 -6.05 2.24
CA ARG A 1014 -24.83 -6.12 0.76
C ARG A 1014 -25.68 -7.33 0.34
N LEU A 1015 -26.67 -7.10 -0.51
CA LEU A 1015 -27.65 -8.09 -1.01
C LEU A 1015 -27.51 -8.22 -2.52
N LEU A 1016 -27.15 -9.39 -3.04
CA LEU A 1016 -27.22 -9.68 -4.47
C LEU A 1016 -28.57 -10.36 -4.78
N VAL A 1017 -29.46 -9.68 -5.50
CA VAL A 1017 -30.78 -10.26 -5.82
C VAL A 1017 -30.66 -11.18 -7.04
N ARG A 1018 -30.93 -12.47 -6.87
CA ARG A 1018 -30.78 -13.51 -7.90
C ARG A 1018 -32.03 -13.87 -8.67
#